data_AF-A0A5D2J9Q5-F1
#
_entry.id   AF-A0A5D2J9Q5-F1
#
_cell.length_a   1.000
_cell.length_b   1.000
_cell.length_c   1.000
_cell.angle_alpha   90.00
_cell.angle_beta   90.00
_cell.angle_gamma   90.00
#
_symmetry.space_group_name_H-M   'P 1'
#
loop_
_entity.id
_entity.type
_entity.pdbx_description
1 polymer ?
#
loop_
_entity_poly.entity_id
_entity_poly.type
_entity_poly.pdbx_seq_one_letter_code
_entity_poly.pdbx_strand_id
1 'polypeptide(L)'
;MGSSSSSSTLMKYHVFLSFRGEDTRLNFTTHLLQALKDEGLDVFFDEEKLERGDQLSQALSRAIAVSNISIIVLSADYASSKSCLVELSDIMDRYSVGQHTVRPIFYHVNPSDVVKIDGSFKKSFDEHKTKRSVDEVKQWETAFAEVGKLQGWHIDGSRSDGPETQYIKDIVAYVMQKLMKHQVFLSLGEDTRLNFSNHLVNALEKVGINVFPDNETLKKGEKLPPTYSRTISASNLSILVVSKAYASSKSCLGELSDIMDRKHNPNDKHIVLPVFYHVDPSDVRNSGGHFKTSFEDHESEQPADRVQQWKTAFAEVGKLKGWHIEGGKFDRPETEYIKDIVEYVIKKFTNIGFESASEELVGIEYQKNAILKLIKQKDCRVIGLWGMGGEGKSTLAEAVYKKLSSEFETHCFLQNVREEIKKQGKESIRNKFLSGLLKSNVDIGTPSIGSTLTQERLNKKKVLAVLDDVDDSDQIDYMGVKYFGYGSKTIITSRDRQVLESGGADTIHEVKGLNENDSLQLFSTFAFKQLSPAVGFEDLSRRFVKYTQGNPLALKVLGSDLNKRSKNYWESKVEKLKDCPPEKKISEVLKSSYDGLDLVEQNIFLDIACFFKGEPMERAKLILSSCYTGVECGINKLVGKCLINVSSSTNFSLDYFDYSTMWPCKLLRDAIDMHDMLEEMGKDIVCQESKTLGKCSRLWNPKHVEEVLKYNKGTDRIQGIKVALSRMGNLLFQPSGFESMINLRCIFFYFPRSWLRKEHEDYKKLHTYQDDIISLPNELRYLVWHYYPFKSLSSSFNPKNLITLELPYGNMEQLWNEVHQDLVHLREINLFSCKNLKKIPNLLGALNLEKLD
;
A
#
# COMPACT_ATOMS: atom_id res chain seq x y z
N MET A 1 -18.30 28.01 32.02
CA MET A 1 -18.36 26.53 32.00
C MET A 1 -17.62 26.06 30.76
N GLY A 2 -16.33 25.75 30.90
CA GLY A 2 -15.52 25.20 29.81
C GLY A 2 -15.51 23.68 29.92
N SER A 3 -15.99 22.99 28.89
CA SER A 3 -15.90 21.53 28.78
C SER A 3 -14.44 21.15 28.52
N SER A 4 -13.82 20.43 29.45
CA SER A 4 -12.49 19.85 29.26
C SER A 4 -12.59 18.68 28.27
N SER A 5 -12.10 18.88 27.04
CA SER A 5 -11.81 17.80 26.11
C SER A 5 -10.62 17.00 26.65
N SER A 6 -10.83 15.75 27.04
CA SER A 6 -9.74 14.83 27.36
C SER A 6 -8.97 14.49 26.09
N SER A 7 -7.86 15.19 25.87
CA SER A 7 -6.85 14.84 24.87
C SER A 7 -6.30 13.46 25.19
N SER A 8 -6.65 12.44 24.40
CA SER A 8 -5.94 11.16 24.42
C SER A 8 -4.52 11.38 23.89
N THR A 9 -3.54 11.51 24.79
CA THR A 9 -2.13 11.51 24.44
C THR A 9 -1.77 10.17 23.79
N LEU A 10 -1.34 10.19 22.52
CA LEU A 10 -0.79 9.02 21.85
C LEU A 10 0.44 8.53 22.63
N MET A 11 0.36 7.35 23.22
CA MET A 11 1.50 6.66 23.84
C MET A 11 2.51 6.29 22.75
N LYS A 12 3.80 6.55 23.00
CA LYS A 12 4.88 6.38 22.02
C LYS A 12 5.77 5.18 22.32
N TYR A 13 5.94 4.84 23.60
CA TYR A 13 6.75 3.69 24.03
C TYR A 13 5.90 2.74 24.87
N HIS A 14 6.18 1.45 24.73
CA HIS A 14 5.56 0.40 25.52
C HIS A 14 6.22 0.30 26.90
N VAL A 15 7.56 0.36 26.95
CA VAL A 15 8.35 0.22 28.18
C VAL A 15 9.40 1.32 28.27
N PHE A 16 9.59 1.88 29.46
CA PHE A 16 10.72 2.72 29.83
C PHE A 16 11.67 1.93 30.73
N LEU A 17 12.93 1.76 30.32
CA LEU A 17 13.96 1.09 31.12
C LEU A 17 14.81 2.13 31.86
N SER A 18 14.74 2.14 33.19
CA SER A 18 15.56 2.97 34.07
C SER A 18 16.67 2.14 34.69
N PHE A 19 17.93 2.48 34.47
CA PHE A 19 19.07 1.69 34.94
C PHE A 19 20.35 2.53 35.06
N ARG A 20 21.32 2.05 35.83
CA ARG A 20 22.67 2.63 35.86
C ARG A 20 23.51 2.05 34.73
N GLY A 21 23.88 2.90 33.78
CA GLY A 21 24.63 2.48 32.59
C GLY A 21 26.01 1.87 32.85
N GLU A 22 26.69 2.25 33.95
CA GLU A 22 27.99 1.67 34.30
C GLU A 22 27.86 0.24 34.86
N ASP A 23 26.72 -0.10 35.46
CA ASP A 23 26.55 -1.34 36.23
C ASP A 23 25.97 -2.47 35.38
N THR A 24 24.93 -2.17 34.60
CA THR A 24 24.07 -3.19 33.99
C THR A 24 23.88 -3.06 32.48
N ARG A 25 24.51 -2.06 31.85
CA ARG A 25 24.30 -1.76 30.43
C ARG A 25 24.71 -2.92 29.54
N LEU A 26 25.93 -3.45 29.69
CA LEU A 26 26.50 -4.43 28.76
C LEU A 26 26.16 -5.90 29.10
N ASN A 27 25.30 -6.14 30.09
CA ASN A 27 24.91 -7.48 30.55
C ASN A 27 23.38 -7.61 30.58
N PHE A 28 22.79 -7.81 31.76
CA PHE A 28 21.37 -8.02 32.01
C PHE A 28 20.47 -7.03 31.27
N THR A 29 20.73 -5.72 31.33
CA THR A 29 19.81 -4.71 30.75
C THR A 29 19.81 -4.73 29.22
N THR A 30 20.95 -4.99 28.56
CA THR A 30 20.97 -5.17 27.08
C THR A 30 20.26 -6.46 26.66
N HIS A 31 20.44 -7.56 27.40
CA HIS A 31 19.72 -8.79 27.11
C HIS A 31 18.21 -8.64 27.31
N LEU A 32 17.78 -7.92 28.36
CA LEU A 32 16.39 -7.58 28.59
C LEU A 32 15.83 -6.67 27.49
N LEU A 33 16.57 -5.65 27.06
CA LEU A 33 16.20 -4.79 25.96
C LEU A 33 15.99 -5.58 24.66
N GLN A 34 16.94 -6.46 24.32
CA GLN A 34 16.86 -7.26 23.11
C GLN A 34 15.64 -8.19 23.16
N ALA A 35 15.42 -8.87 24.30
CA ALA A 35 14.28 -9.77 24.45
C ALA A 35 12.93 -9.03 24.35
N LEU A 36 12.83 -7.80 24.87
CA LEU A 36 11.63 -6.97 24.70
C LEU A 36 11.44 -6.52 23.23
N LYS A 37 12.53 -6.15 22.54
CA LYS A 37 12.50 -5.76 21.12
C LYS A 37 12.17 -6.94 20.19
N ASP A 38 12.68 -8.14 20.48
CA ASP A 38 12.42 -9.37 19.71
C ASP A 38 10.92 -9.73 19.69
N GLU A 39 10.22 -9.39 20.76
CA GLU A 39 8.78 -9.54 20.90
C GLU A 39 7.98 -8.34 20.31
N GLY A 40 8.64 -7.42 19.62
CA GLY A 40 8.01 -6.30 18.90
C GLY A 40 7.61 -5.10 19.76
N LEU A 41 8.15 -4.97 20.98
CA LEU A 41 7.85 -3.85 21.86
C LEU A 41 8.75 -2.63 21.59
N ASP A 42 8.12 -1.46 21.42
CA ASP A 42 8.84 -0.18 21.45
C ASP A 42 9.34 0.15 22.86
N VAL A 43 10.63 -0.07 23.12
CA VAL A 43 11.26 0.21 24.41
C VAL A 43 12.10 1.49 24.32
N PHE A 44 11.87 2.43 25.25
CA PHE A 44 12.79 3.53 25.46
C PHE A 44 14.01 3.04 26.25
N PHE A 45 15.17 3.10 25.61
CA PHE A 45 16.46 2.72 26.17
C PHE A 45 17.49 3.78 25.79
N ASP A 46 18.27 4.24 26.76
CA ASP A 46 19.23 5.33 26.56
C ASP A 46 20.50 4.82 25.85
N GLU A 47 20.45 4.71 24.52
CA GLU A 47 21.54 4.31 23.62
C GLU A 47 22.62 5.41 23.43
N GLU A 48 23.42 5.65 24.48
CA GLU A 48 24.77 6.29 24.49
C GLU A 48 24.88 7.83 24.45
N LYS A 49 25.72 8.32 25.39
CA LYS A 49 26.53 9.56 25.36
C LYS A 49 25.78 10.85 25.01
N LEU A 50 24.96 11.35 25.93
CA LEU A 50 24.40 12.70 25.82
C LEU A 50 25.02 13.64 26.85
N GLU A 51 26.14 14.25 26.48
CA GLU A 51 26.59 15.50 27.10
C GLU A 51 25.55 16.61 26.81
N ARG A 52 24.90 17.13 27.87
CA ARG A 52 24.51 18.56 28.12
C ARG A 52 23.11 18.74 28.75
N GLY A 53 23.10 19.00 30.07
CA GLY A 53 22.20 19.98 30.73
C GLY A 53 20.69 19.69 30.85
N ASP A 54 19.95 20.72 31.27
CA ASP A 54 18.51 20.72 31.63
C ASP A 54 17.53 20.35 30.50
N GLN A 55 18.00 20.26 29.25
CA GLN A 55 17.19 19.78 28.12
C GLN A 55 17.01 18.25 28.15
N LEU A 56 17.93 17.52 28.80
CA LEU A 56 17.91 16.06 28.93
C LEU A 56 16.82 15.59 29.90
N SER A 57 16.70 16.24 31.06
CA SER A 57 15.67 15.92 32.05
C SER A 57 14.27 16.06 31.44
N GLN A 58 14.01 17.15 30.70
CA GLN A 58 12.73 17.33 30.00
C GLN A 58 12.44 16.25 28.96
N ALA A 59 13.45 15.74 28.25
CA ALA A 59 13.27 14.67 27.27
C ALA A 59 12.95 13.34 27.94
N LEU A 60 13.61 13.03 29.06
CA LEU A 60 13.36 11.83 29.88
C LEU A 60 11.99 11.90 30.56
N SER A 61 11.62 13.02 31.19
CA SER A 61 10.29 13.20 31.78
C SER A 61 9.18 13.07 30.74
N ARG A 62 9.41 13.50 29.49
CA ARG A 62 8.50 13.30 28.36
C ARG A 62 8.45 11.84 27.90
N ALA A 63 9.59 11.15 27.85
CA ALA A 63 9.64 9.74 27.49
C ALA A 63 8.88 8.88 28.51
N ILE A 64 9.09 9.13 29.81
CA ILE A 64 8.32 8.54 30.90
C ILE A 64 6.82 8.87 30.72
N ALA A 65 6.48 10.09 30.28
CA ALA A 65 5.09 10.51 30.06
C ALA A 65 4.33 9.74 28.99
N VAL A 66 5.05 9.27 27.99
CA VAL A 66 4.46 8.59 26.82
C VAL A 66 4.79 7.10 26.84
N SER A 67 5.15 6.56 28.00
CA SER A 67 5.40 5.13 28.25
C SER A 67 4.28 4.51 29.09
N ASN A 68 3.98 3.23 28.90
CA ASN A 68 2.94 2.54 29.68
C ASN A 68 3.48 1.90 30.98
N ILE A 69 4.71 1.37 30.93
CA ILE A 69 5.34 0.63 32.03
C ILE A 69 6.76 1.16 32.22
N SER A 70 7.18 1.42 33.46
CA SER A 70 8.59 1.62 33.81
C SER A 70 9.14 0.40 34.53
N ILE A 71 10.25 -0.15 34.02
CA ILE A 71 11.05 -1.16 34.71
C ILE A 71 12.31 -0.48 35.22
N ILE A 72 12.59 -0.63 36.51
CA ILE A 72 13.70 0.03 37.18
C ILE A 72 14.70 -1.03 37.63
N VAL A 73 15.88 -1.07 37.02
CA VAL A 73 16.98 -1.97 37.41
C VAL A 73 17.82 -1.27 38.47
N LEU A 74 17.52 -1.55 39.74
CA LEU A 74 18.24 -1.04 40.91
C LEU A 74 19.50 -1.88 41.13
N SER A 75 20.65 -1.32 40.79
CA SER A 75 21.98 -1.88 41.02
C SER A 75 22.73 -1.15 42.14
N ALA A 76 23.86 -1.68 42.59
CA ALA A 76 24.60 -1.16 43.75
C ALA A 76 24.96 0.34 43.65
N ASP A 77 25.28 0.83 42.45
CA ASP A 77 25.68 2.23 42.21
C ASP A 77 24.57 3.05 41.55
N TYR A 78 23.32 2.56 41.51
CA TYR A 78 22.18 3.29 40.93
C TYR A 78 22.01 4.68 41.55
N ALA A 79 22.07 4.78 42.88
CA ALA A 79 21.88 6.03 43.61
C ALA A 79 23.07 7.01 43.49
N SER A 80 24.21 6.58 42.95
CA SER A 80 25.35 7.49 42.70
C SER A 80 25.02 8.50 41.58
N SER A 81 24.12 8.14 40.67
CA SER A 81 23.75 8.93 39.50
C SER A 81 22.59 9.90 39.79
N LYS A 82 22.83 11.20 39.62
CA LYS A 82 21.76 12.22 39.71
C LYS A 82 20.63 11.93 38.71
N SER A 83 20.97 11.58 37.47
CA SER A 83 19.97 11.34 36.41
C SER A 83 19.01 10.21 36.80
N CYS A 84 19.56 9.09 37.31
CA CYS A 84 18.78 7.93 37.72
C CYS A 84 17.85 8.24 38.90
N LEU A 85 18.25 9.13 39.82
CA LEU A 85 17.41 9.58 40.93
C LEU A 85 16.31 10.56 40.49
N VAL A 86 16.60 11.45 39.54
CA VAL A 86 15.59 12.35 38.95
C VAL A 86 14.56 11.54 38.14
N GLU A 87 15.01 10.63 37.29
CA GLU A 87 14.13 9.70 36.55
C GLU A 87 13.25 8.89 37.49
N LEU A 88 13.83 8.37 38.59
CA LEU A 88 13.07 7.63 39.58
C LEU A 88 11.98 8.48 40.24
N SER A 89 12.28 9.72 40.62
CA SER A 89 11.26 10.63 41.16
C SER A 89 10.14 10.91 40.15
N ASP A 90 10.47 11.19 38.89
CA ASP A 90 9.46 11.41 37.85
C ASP A 90 8.57 10.17 37.61
N ILE A 91 9.15 8.97 37.65
CA ILE A 91 8.42 7.70 37.53
C ILE A 91 7.48 7.52 38.73
N MET A 92 7.98 7.76 39.95
CA MET A 92 7.21 7.57 41.18
C MET A 92 6.12 8.63 41.38
N ASP A 93 6.33 9.86 40.92
CA ASP A 93 5.31 10.90 40.92
C ASP A 93 4.12 10.47 40.05
N ARG A 94 4.36 9.89 38.86
CA ARG A 94 3.26 9.35 38.02
C ARG A 94 2.61 8.10 38.59
N TYR A 95 3.39 7.24 39.23
CA TYR A 95 2.88 6.07 39.94
C TYR A 95 1.90 6.48 41.05
N SER A 96 2.23 7.53 41.80
CA SER A 96 1.40 8.04 42.92
C SER A 96 0.03 8.56 42.47
N VAL A 97 -0.07 9.09 41.24
CA VAL A 97 -1.33 9.59 40.65
C VAL A 97 -2.13 8.46 39.96
N GLY A 98 -1.63 7.21 40.01
CA GLY A 98 -2.31 6.02 39.47
C GLY A 98 -2.29 5.90 37.94
N GLN A 99 -1.42 6.66 37.27
CA GLN A 99 -1.37 6.75 35.80
C GLN A 99 -0.27 5.88 35.16
N HIS A 100 0.57 5.21 35.94
CA HIS A 100 1.77 4.53 35.43
C HIS A 100 2.06 3.22 36.16
N THR A 101 2.44 2.17 35.43
CA THR A 101 2.83 0.88 36.05
C THR A 101 4.33 0.86 36.29
N VAL A 102 4.76 0.52 37.51
CA VAL A 102 6.19 0.50 37.89
C VAL A 102 6.56 -0.87 38.45
N ARG A 103 7.68 -1.43 37.99
CA ARG A 103 8.27 -2.65 38.55
C ARG A 103 9.78 -2.52 38.77
N PRO A 104 10.26 -2.66 40.02
CA PRO A 104 11.69 -2.75 40.29
C PRO A 104 12.27 -4.13 40.02
N ILE A 105 13.54 -4.16 39.63
CA ILE A 105 14.42 -5.32 39.60
C ILE A 105 15.58 -4.96 40.53
N PHE A 106 15.70 -5.69 41.62
CA PHE A 106 16.78 -5.56 42.59
C PHE A 106 17.94 -6.44 42.14
N TYR A 107 18.89 -5.83 41.40
CA TYR A 107 19.99 -6.52 40.74
C TYR A 107 21.26 -6.45 41.61
N HIS A 108 21.60 -7.57 42.23
CA HIS A 108 22.67 -7.74 43.23
C HIS A 108 22.56 -6.79 44.43
N VAL A 109 21.34 -6.38 44.79
CA VAL A 109 21.06 -5.51 45.94
C VAL A 109 19.87 -6.04 46.71
N ASN A 110 19.88 -5.88 48.03
CA ASN A 110 18.76 -6.30 48.87
C ASN A 110 17.65 -5.22 48.87
N PRO A 111 16.37 -5.59 48.62
CA PRO A 111 15.26 -4.66 48.71
C PRO A 111 15.19 -3.88 50.03
N SER A 112 15.62 -4.49 51.15
CA SER A 112 15.66 -3.81 52.46
C SER A 112 16.61 -2.61 52.48
N ASP A 113 17.71 -2.69 51.73
CA ASP A 113 18.73 -1.66 51.69
C ASP A 113 18.25 -0.48 50.83
N VAL A 114 17.38 -0.74 49.85
CA VAL A 114 16.68 0.31 49.09
C VAL A 114 15.68 1.05 49.98
N VAL A 115 14.86 0.32 50.76
CA VAL A 115 13.86 0.95 51.65
C VAL A 115 14.51 1.78 52.76
N LYS A 116 15.60 1.29 53.34
CA LYS A 116 16.28 1.96 54.46
C LYS A 116 17.39 2.92 54.02
N ILE A 117 17.70 2.97 52.73
CA ILE A 117 18.85 3.67 52.16
C ILE A 117 20.13 3.27 52.92
N ASP A 118 20.37 1.96 52.96
CA ASP A 118 21.50 1.33 53.65
C ASP A 118 22.51 0.76 52.64
N GLY A 119 23.59 0.15 53.10
CA GLY A 119 24.60 -0.47 52.24
C GLY A 119 25.32 0.55 51.33
N SER A 120 25.45 0.24 50.03
CA SER A 120 26.09 1.11 49.03
C SER A 120 25.32 2.41 48.78
N PHE A 121 23.99 2.40 48.98
CA PHE A 121 23.14 3.56 48.74
C PHE A 121 23.37 4.67 49.77
N LYS A 122 23.64 4.31 51.04
CA LYS A 122 23.90 5.28 52.11
C LYS A 122 25.02 6.26 51.75
N LYS A 123 26.15 5.71 51.30
CA LYS A 123 27.30 6.51 50.86
C LYS A 123 26.93 7.45 49.72
N SER A 124 26.18 6.97 48.74
CA SER A 124 25.74 7.76 47.59
C SER A 124 24.84 8.93 48.00
N PHE A 125 23.87 8.69 48.90
CA PHE A 125 22.99 9.75 49.41
C PHE A 125 23.72 10.75 50.30
N ASP A 126 24.66 10.30 51.14
CA ASP A 126 25.51 11.20 51.95
C ASP A 126 26.34 12.14 51.05
N GLU A 127 26.88 11.63 49.95
CA GLU A 127 27.58 12.47 48.96
C GLU A 127 26.64 13.49 48.30
N HIS A 128 25.43 13.12 47.91
CA HIS A 128 24.46 14.07 47.34
C HIS A 128 24.04 15.15 48.35
N LYS A 129 23.88 14.80 49.64
CA LYS A 129 23.58 15.77 50.71
C LYS A 129 24.64 16.87 50.83
N THR A 130 25.90 16.56 50.54
CA THR A 130 26.98 17.58 50.56
C THR A 130 27.00 18.49 49.32
N LYS A 131 26.38 18.07 48.21
CA LYS A 131 26.51 18.71 46.89
C LYS A 131 25.22 19.37 46.39
N ARG A 132 24.06 19.14 47.03
CA ARG A 132 22.72 19.45 46.50
C ARG A 132 21.81 20.10 47.55
N SER A 133 20.66 20.60 47.11
CA SER A 133 19.68 21.17 48.03
C SER A 133 19.01 20.08 48.88
N VAL A 134 18.64 20.44 50.11
CA VAL A 134 17.99 19.50 51.05
C VAL A 134 16.66 18.99 50.50
N ASP A 135 15.91 19.84 49.80
CA ASP A 135 14.61 19.49 49.22
C ASP A 135 14.73 18.50 48.07
N GLU A 136 15.71 18.67 47.16
CA GLU A 136 15.98 17.72 46.08
C GLU A 136 16.32 16.32 46.63
N VAL A 137 17.22 16.24 47.61
CA VAL A 137 17.64 14.96 48.16
C VAL A 137 16.49 14.27 48.91
N LYS A 138 15.69 15.03 49.66
CA LYS A 138 14.52 14.49 50.37
C LYS A 138 13.47 13.91 49.43
N GLN A 139 13.27 14.52 48.26
CA GLN A 139 12.39 13.99 47.22
C GLN A 139 12.92 12.64 46.69
N TRP A 140 14.23 12.54 46.44
CA TRP A 140 14.86 11.28 46.02
C TRP A 140 14.79 10.20 47.10
N GLU A 141 15.05 10.53 48.36
CA GLU A 141 14.94 9.59 49.49
C GLU A 141 13.52 9.01 49.59
N THR A 142 12.52 9.85 49.39
CA THR A 142 11.10 9.45 49.41
C THR A 142 10.80 8.50 48.24
N ALA A 143 11.18 8.87 47.02
CA ALA A 143 10.95 8.02 45.83
C ALA A 143 11.70 6.67 45.92
N PHE A 144 12.92 6.67 46.47
CA PHE A 144 13.75 5.48 46.67
C PHE A 144 13.14 4.53 47.71
N ALA A 145 12.66 5.07 48.83
CA ALA A 145 11.97 4.27 49.85
C ALA A 145 10.64 3.70 49.33
N GLU A 146 9.88 4.45 48.54
CA GLU A 146 8.62 3.99 47.96
C GLU A 146 8.83 2.91 46.88
N VAL A 147 9.82 3.06 45.99
CA VAL A 147 10.10 2.02 44.99
C VAL A 147 10.56 0.71 45.65
N GLY A 148 11.31 0.79 46.75
CA GLY A 148 11.76 -0.38 47.51
C GLY A 148 10.63 -1.19 48.16
N LYS A 149 9.45 -0.58 48.36
CA LYS A 149 8.24 -1.25 48.88
C LYS A 149 7.44 -1.96 47.78
N LEU A 150 7.72 -1.67 46.50
CA LEU A 150 7.01 -2.29 45.40
C LEU A 150 7.46 -3.74 45.21
N GLN A 151 6.51 -4.61 44.87
CA GLN A 151 6.84 -5.97 44.46
C GLN A 151 7.67 -5.93 43.16
N GLY A 152 8.73 -6.71 43.11
CA GLY A 152 9.69 -6.75 42.01
C GLY A 152 10.48 -8.05 41.99
N TRP A 153 11.43 -8.17 41.07
CA TRP A 153 12.33 -9.32 41.00
C TRP A 153 13.59 -9.07 41.81
N HIS A 154 14.01 -10.07 42.58
CA HIS A 154 15.28 -10.06 43.30
C HIS A 154 16.22 -11.04 42.61
N ILE A 155 17.35 -10.52 42.13
CA ILE A 155 18.40 -11.28 41.43
C ILE A 155 19.67 -11.03 42.22
N ASP A 156 20.01 -11.91 43.16
CA ASP A 156 21.17 -11.73 44.04
C ASP A 156 22.43 -12.44 43.52
N GLY A 157 22.29 -13.34 42.55
CA GLY A 157 23.40 -14.08 41.95
C GLY A 157 23.90 -15.24 42.82
N SER A 158 23.14 -15.64 43.84
CA SER A 158 23.44 -16.79 44.69
C SER A 158 23.24 -18.12 43.95
N ARG A 159 23.79 -19.21 44.50
CA ARG A 159 23.59 -20.57 43.95
C ARG A 159 22.12 -21.05 43.98
N SER A 160 21.25 -20.34 44.69
CA SER A 160 19.80 -20.59 44.74
C SER A 160 19.00 -19.84 43.68
N ASP A 161 19.60 -18.87 42.98
CA ASP A 161 18.94 -18.15 41.89
C ASP A 161 18.85 -19.00 40.62
N GLY A 162 17.77 -18.81 39.86
CA GLY A 162 17.66 -19.31 38.49
C GLY A 162 18.63 -18.58 37.55
N PRO A 163 18.85 -19.09 36.33
CA PRO A 163 19.65 -18.37 35.34
C PRO A 163 19.01 -17.02 35.00
N GLU A 164 19.80 -15.96 34.84
CA GLU A 164 19.32 -14.61 34.48
C GLU A 164 18.41 -14.61 33.24
N THR A 165 18.65 -15.52 32.30
CA THR A 165 17.83 -15.71 31.10
C THR A 165 16.38 -16.11 31.42
N GLN A 166 16.13 -16.81 32.53
CA GLN A 166 14.78 -17.14 32.98
C GLN A 166 14.08 -15.90 33.54
N TYR A 167 14.77 -15.09 34.36
CA TYR A 167 14.22 -13.82 34.84
C TYR A 167 13.87 -12.89 33.68
N ILE A 168 14.71 -12.81 32.65
CA ILE A 168 14.41 -12.02 31.44
C ILE A 168 13.13 -12.50 30.75
N LYS A 169 12.96 -13.82 30.58
CA LYS A 169 11.73 -14.39 30.02
C LYS A 169 10.50 -14.05 30.86
N ASP A 170 10.61 -14.17 32.19
CA ASP A 170 9.51 -13.89 33.12
C ASP A 170 9.14 -12.40 33.10
N ILE A 171 10.13 -11.51 32.99
CA ILE A 171 9.91 -10.06 32.86
C ILE A 171 9.24 -9.72 31.52
N VAL A 172 9.71 -10.30 30.42
CA VAL A 172 9.11 -10.10 29.09
C VAL A 172 7.66 -10.61 29.08
N ALA A 173 7.41 -11.79 29.65
CA ALA A 173 6.06 -12.34 29.79
C ALA A 173 5.16 -11.43 30.64
N TYR A 174 5.67 -10.89 31.75
CA TYR A 174 4.94 -9.92 32.57
C TYR A 174 4.59 -8.64 31.80
N VAL A 175 5.56 -8.09 31.06
CA VAL A 175 5.36 -6.88 30.24
C VAL A 175 4.30 -7.15 29.17
N MET A 176 4.41 -8.27 28.48
CA MET A 176 3.42 -8.67 27.47
C MET A 176 2.03 -8.84 28.07
N GLN A 177 1.92 -9.50 29.22
CA GLN A 177 0.65 -9.63 29.94
C GLN A 177 0.06 -8.27 30.32
N LYS A 178 0.88 -7.29 30.71
CA LYS A 178 0.40 -5.96 31.13
C LYS A 178 0.05 -5.04 29.96
N LEU A 179 0.71 -5.20 28.81
CA LEU A 179 0.47 -4.38 27.61
C LEU A 179 -0.62 -4.95 26.71
N MET A 180 -0.76 -6.27 26.66
CA MET A 180 -1.80 -6.92 25.87
C MET A 180 -3.14 -6.73 26.57
N LYS A 181 -4.06 -6.01 25.92
CA LYS A 181 -5.48 -6.09 26.26
C LYS A 181 -5.90 -7.54 26.05
N HIS A 182 -6.10 -8.27 27.14
CA HIS A 182 -6.56 -9.67 27.11
C HIS A 182 -7.80 -9.74 26.23
N GLN A 183 -7.82 -10.63 25.24
CA GLN A 183 -8.95 -10.73 24.33
C GLN A 183 -10.06 -11.57 24.96
N VAL A 184 -9.67 -12.63 25.68
CA VAL A 184 -10.57 -13.59 26.33
C VAL A 184 -10.23 -13.74 27.81
N PHE A 185 -11.23 -13.63 28.69
CA PHE A 185 -11.15 -14.03 30.10
C PHE A 185 -11.77 -15.43 30.27
N LEU A 186 -11.08 -16.34 30.95
CA LEU A 186 -11.55 -17.71 31.16
C LEU A 186 -11.80 -17.95 32.66
N SER A 187 -13.08 -18.08 33.05
CA SER A 187 -13.46 -18.40 34.44
C SER A 187 -13.71 -19.91 34.55
N LEU A 188 -13.06 -20.54 35.54
CA LEU A 188 -12.90 -21.99 35.62
C LEU A 188 -13.17 -22.51 37.05
N GLY A 189 -13.84 -23.65 37.15
CA GLY A 189 -13.85 -24.46 38.38
C GLY A 189 -12.51 -25.20 38.58
N GLU A 190 -12.08 -25.40 39.82
CA GLU A 190 -10.82 -26.06 40.16
C GLU A 190 -10.64 -27.44 39.51
N ASP A 191 -11.73 -28.16 39.31
CA ASP A 191 -11.82 -29.51 38.75
C ASP A 191 -11.54 -29.60 37.24
N THR A 192 -11.53 -28.47 36.52
CA THR A 192 -11.28 -28.43 35.07
C THR A 192 -9.90 -27.85 34.69
N ARG A 193 -9.13 -27.39 35.68
CA ARG A 193 -7.90 -26.61 35.45
C ARG A 193 -6.81 -27.41 34.71
N LEU A 194 -6.65 -28.70 34.99
CA LEU A 194 -5.55 -29.52 34.46
C LEU A 194 -5.92 -30.34 33.21
N ASN A 195 -7.17 -30.32 32.76
CA ASN A 195 -7.67 -31.15 31.64
C ASN A 195 -8.20 -30.27 30.49
N PHE A 196 -9.52 -30.24 30.29
CA PHE A 196 -10.23 -29.52 29.25
C PHE A 196 -9.82 -28.04 29.16
N SER A 197 -9.77 -27.34 30.29
CA SER A 197 -9.48 -25.89 30.29
C SER A 197 -8.05 -25.59 29.86
N ASN A 198 -7.07 -26.40 30.28
CA ASN A 198 -5.69 -26.26 29.82
C ASN A 198 -5.58 -26.55 28.30
N HIS A 199 -6.28 -27.57 27.79
CA HIS A 199 -6.31 -27.83 26.35
C HIS A 199 -6.98 -26.71 25.56
N LEU A 200 -8.03 -26.09 26.10
CA LEU A 200 -8.71 -24.95 25.50
C LEU A 200 -7.82 -23.69 25.47
N VAL A 201 -7.12 -23.37 26.56
CA VAL A 201 -6.15 -22.27 26.62
C VAL A 201 -5.07 -22.48 25.57
N ASN A 202 -4.43 -23.66 25.56
CA ASN A 202 -3.40 -23.98 24.57
C ASN A 202 -3.91 -23.89 23.13
N ALA A 203 -5.16 -24.29 22.87
CA ALA A 203 -5.75 -24.22 21.53
C ALA A 203 -6.03 -22.77 21.08
N LEU A 204 -6.48 -21.91 22.00
CA LEU A 204 -6.69 -20.48 21.75
C LEU A 204 -5.37 -19.73 21.57
N GLU A 205 -4.36 -20.02 22.39
CA GLU A 205 -3.03 -19.42 22.27
C GLU A 205 -2.33 -19.83 20.98
N LYS A 206 -2.47 -21.09 20.55
CA LYS A 206 -1.92 -21.57 19.26
C LYS A 206 -2.45 -20.83 18.04
N VAL A 207 -3.65 -20.26 18.12
CA VAL A 207 -4.25 -19.45 17.04
C VAL A 207 -4.03 -17.94 17.23
N GLY A 208 -3.20 -17.55 18.22
CA GLY A 208 -2.85 -16.15 18.50
C GLY A 208 -3.90 -15.38 19.29
N ILE A 209 -4.80 -16.06 20.02
CA ILE A 209 -5.76 -15.42 20.92
C ILE A 209 -5.18 -15.42 22.33
N ASN A 210 -4.98 -14.23 22.89
CA ASN A 210 -4.51 -14.08 24.27
C ASN A 210 -5.63 -14.35 25.26
N VAL A 211 -5.45 -15.39 26.07
CA VAL A 211 -6.38 -15.82 27.11
C VAL A 211 -5.79 -15.48 28.49
N PHE A 212 -6.61 -14.96 29.39
CA PHE A 212 -6.28 -14.87 30.81
C PHE A 212 -6.93 -16.02 31.57
N PRO A 213 -6.19 -17.08 31.93
CA PRO A 213 -6.71 -18.11 32.83
C PRO A 213 -6.71 -17.59 34.28
N ASP A 214 -7.80 -17.81 35.02
CA ASP A 214 -7.82 -17.64 36.48
C ASP A 214 -6.87 -18.66 37.13
N ASN A 215 -5.65 -18.22 37.46
CA ASN A 215 -4.52 -19.10 37.81
C ASN A 215 -4.02 -18.97 39.26
N GLU A 216 -4.70 -18.25 40.16
CA GLU A 216 -4.23 -18.13 41.56
C GLU A 216 -5.13 -18.85 42.58
N THR A 217 -4.47 -19.67 43.40
CA THR A 217 -5.00 -20.20 44.66
C THR A 217 -5.15 -19.06 45.68
N LEU A 218 -6.29 -18.37 45.70
CA LEU A 218 -6.64 -17.49 46.80
C LEU A 218 -6.87 -18.34 48.08
N LYS A 219 -6.15 -18.02 49.16
CA LYS A 219 -6.48 -18.56 50.49
C LYS A 219 -7.90 -18.14 50.86
N LYS A 220 -8.73 -19.08 51.34
CA LYS A 220 -10.12 -18.85 51.76
C LYS A 220 -10.23 -17.60 52.66
N GLY A 221 -10.95 -16.56 52.22
CA GLY A 221 -11.42 -15.47 53.10
C GLY A 221 -11.24 -14.03 52.60
N GLU A 222 -10.53 -13.74 51.51
CA GLU A 222 -10.30 -12.36 51.06
C GLU A 222 -11.23 -11.91 49.91
N LYS A 223 -11.54 -10.60 49.87
CA LYS A 223 -12.20 -9.96 48.71
C LYS A 223 -11.30 -10.09 47.47
N LEU A 224 -11.91 -10.28 46.30
CA LEU A 224 -11.21 -10.31 45.00
C LEU A 224 -10.22 -9.13 44.89
N PRO A 225 -8.94 -9.37 44.53
CA PRO A 225 -7.99 -8.30 44.28
C PRO A 225 -8.49 -7.33 43.19
N PRO A 226 -8.19 -6.01 43.26
CA PRO A 226 -8.57 -5.01 42.26
C PRO A 226 -8.12 -5.35 40.82
N THR A 227 -7.19 -6.29 40.68
CA THR A 227 -6.63 -6.81 39.44
C THR A 227 -7.64 -7.59 38.60
N TYR A 228 -8.56 -8.36 39.20
CA TYR A 228 -9.51 -9.19 38.43
C TYR A 228 -10.65 -8.36 37.84
N SER A 229 -11.24 -7.43 38.60
CA SER A 229 -12.25 -6.50 38.07
C SER A 229 -11.71 -5.66 36.89
N ARG A 230 -10.44 -5.23 36.97
CA ARG A 230 -9.77 -4.53 35.84
C ARG A 230 -9.51 -5.44 34.64
N THR A 231 -9.18 -6.72 34.85
CA THR A 231 -8.90 -7.68 33.77
C THR A 231 -10.19 -8.16 33.08
N ILE A 232 -11.23 -8.41 33.87
CA ILE A 232 -12.58 -8.65 33.38
C ILE A 232 -13.04 -7.44 32.59
N SER A 233 -12.86 -6.21 33.09
CA SER A 233 -13.20 -4.97 32.37
C SER A 233 -12.38 -4.74 31.09
N ALA A 234 -11.17 -5.29 31.00
CA ALA A 234 -10.29 -5.13 29.85
C ALA A 234 -10.50 -6.19 28.75
N SER A 235 -11.29 -7.22 29.02
CA SER A 235 -11.53 -8.33 28.09
C SER A 235 -12.66 -8.01 27.09
N ASN A 236 -12.69 -8.62 25.91
CA ASN A 236 -13.82 -8.43 24.97
C ASN A 236 -14.83 -9.59 25.03
N LEU A 237 -14.37 -10.73 25.56
CA LEU A 237 -15.14 -11.97 25.62
C LEU A 237 -14.77 -12.73 26.90
N SER A 238 -15.74 -13.34 27.55
CA SER A 238 -15.55 -14.27 28.68
C SER A 238 -16.07 -15.65 28.32
N ILE A 239 -15.24 -16.67 28.53
CA ILE A 239 -15.66 -18.08 28.48
C ILE A 239 -15.84 -18.58 29.92
N LEU A 240 -17.00 -19.15 30.21
CA LEU A 240 -17.37 -19.68 31.52
C LEU A 240 -17.40 -21.21 31.43
N VAL A 241 -16.45 -21.90 32.04
CA VAL A 241 -16.46 -23.37 32.11
C VAL A 241 -17.14 -23.79 33.41
N VAL A 242 -18.44 -24.03 33.34
CA VAL A 242 -19.27 -24.40 34.48
C VAL A 242 -19.19 -25.90 34.68
N SER A 243 -18.51 -26.32 35.74
CA SER A 243 -18.33 -27.71 36.16
C SER A 243 -19.08 -28.01 37.45
N LYS A 244 -19.06 -29.25 37.94
CA LYS A 244 -19.75 -29.64 39.17
C LYS A 244 -19.25 -28.89 40.40
N ALA A 245 -17.95 -28.58 40.46
CA ALA A 245 -17.34 -27.86 41.58
C ALA A 245 -17.41 -26.32 41.46
N TYR A 246 -17.90 -25.78 40.33
CA TYR A 246 -17.85 -24.35 40.05
C TYR A 246 -18.56 -23.51 41.14
N ALA A 247 -19.76 -23.91 41.56
CA ALA A 247 -20.54 -23.19 42.55
C ALA A 247 -20.01 -23.32 44.00
N SER A 248 -19.08 -24.25 44.25
CA SER A 248 -18.44 -24.39 45.56
C SER A 248 -17.40 -23.28 45.81
N SER A 249 -16.91 -22.63 44.75
CA SER A 249 -15.90 -21.55 44.84
C SER A 249 -16.54 -20.16 44.93
N LYS A 250 -16.24 -19.44 46.02
CA LYS A 250 -16.64 -18.03 46.19
C LYS A 250 -16.00 -17.10 45.15
N SER A 251 -14.79 -17.43 44.66
CA SER A 251 -14.10 -16.64 43.62
C SER A 251 -14.84 -16.75 42.29
N CYS A 252 -15.14 -17.98 41.86
CA CYS A 252 -15.82 -18.25 40.59
C CYS A 252 -17.23 -17.62 40.55
N LEU A 253 -17.96 -17.62 41.67
CA LEU A 253 -19.26 -16.94 41.78
C LEU A 253 -19.14 -15.40 41.79
N GLY A 254 -18.05 -14.87 42.36
CA GLY A 254 -17.73 -13.45 42.30
C GLY A 254 -17.41 -12.99 40.87
N GLU A 255 -16.51 -13.69 40.18
CA GLU A 255 -16.15 -13.44 38.78
C GLU A 255 -17.37 -13.54 37.85
N LEU A 256 -18.22 -14.56 38.04
CA LEU A 256 -19.46 -14.73 37.30
C LEU A 256 -20.38 -13.51 37.43
N SER A 257 -20.46 -12.95 38.64
CA SER A 257 -21.28 -11.76 38.89
C SER A 257 -20.71 -10.53 38.18
N ASP A 258 -19.40 -10.29 38.30
CA ASP A 258 -18.72 -9.19 37.63
C ASP A 258 -18.85 -9.26 36.09
N ILE A 259 -18.75 -10.47 35.52
CA ILE A 259 -18.92 -10.73 34.08
C ILE A 259 -20.35 -10.41 33.63
N MET A 260 -21.35 -10.82 34.42
CA MET A 260 -22.75 -10.61 34.08
C MET A 260 -23.17 -9.14 34.27
N ASP A 261 -22.69 -8.47 35.32
CA ASP A 261 -22.89 -7.03 35.51
C ASP A 261 -22.34 -6.24 34.32
N ARG A 262 -21.19 -6.65 33.78
CA ARG A 262 -20.62 -6.05 32.58
C ARG A 262 -21.43 -6.33 31.32
N LYS A 263 -21.93 -7.56 31.16
CA LYS A 263 -22.83 -7.93 30.05
C LYS A 263 -24.11 -7.08 30.03
N HIS A 264 -24.59 -6.64 31.20
CA HIS A 264 -25.79 -5.81 31.34
C HIS A 264 -25.55 -4.32 31.07
N ASN A 265 -24.30 -3.86 30.98
CA ASN A 265 -23.99 -2.47 30.67
C ASN A 265 -24.28 -2.17 29.19
N PRO A 266 -25.25 -1.29 28.86
CA PRO A 266 -25.64 -1.02 27.47
C PRO A 266 -24.55 -0.35 26.63
N ASN A 267 -23.52 0.22 27.27
CA ASN A 267 -22.36 0.81 26.60
C ASN A 267 -21.23 -0.21 26.35
N ASP A 268 -21.36 -1.45 26.83
CA ASP A 268 -20.35 -2.50 26.72
C ASP A 268 -20.87 -3.66 25.85
N LYS A 269 -20.07 -4.11 24.87
CA LYS A 269 -20.43 -5.22 23.96
C LYS A 269 -19.81 -6.53 24.42
N HIS A 270 -19.74 -6.76 25.73
CA HIS A 270 -19.08 -7.94 26.30
C HIS A 270 -19.81 -9.24 25.97
N ILE A 271 -19.09 -10.20 25.38
CA ILE A 271 -19.65 -11.50 25.00
C ILE A 271 -19.38 -12.52 26.10
N VAL A 272 -20.41 -13.26 26.50
CA VAL A 272 -20.30 -14.33 27.50
C VAL A 272 -20.67 -15.66 26.87
N LEU A 273 -19.77 -16.64 26.93
CA LEU A 273 -19.90 -17.98 26.34
C LEU A 273 -19.82 -19.07 27.40
N PRO A 274 -20.94 -19.72 27.76
CA PRO A 274 -20.89 -20.84 28.69
C PRO A 274 -20.51 -22.16 28.02
N VAL A 275 -19.70 -22.94 28.74
CA VAL A 275 -19.39 -24.35 28.50
C VAL A 275 -19.83 -25.12 29.73
N PHE A 276 -20.88 -25.91 29.59
CA PHE A 276 -21.46 -26.75 30.64
C PHE A 276 -20.72 -28.09 30.62
N TYR A 277 -19.72 -28.23 31.48
CA TYR A 277 -18.79 -29.36 31.53
C TYR A 277 -19.28 -30.42 32.53
N HIS A 278 -19.81 -31.53 32.02
CA HIS A 278 -20.44 -32.62 32.79
C HIS A 278 -21.58 -32.16 33.73
N VAL A 279 -22.29 -31.11 33.34
CA VAL A 279 -23.42 -30.54 34.10
C VAL A 279 -24.55 -30.14 33.16
N ASP A 280 -25.78 -30.36 33.61
CA ASP A 280 -26.97 -29.99 32.84
C ASP A 280 -27.22 -28.47 32.96
N PRO A 281 -27.39 -27.73 31.85
CA PRO A 281 -27.72 -26.29 31.89
C PRO A 281 -29.01 -25.98 32.68
N SER A 282 -29.94 -26.91 32.79
CA SER A 282 -31.16 -26.78 33.60
C SER A 282 -30.89 -26.79 35.10
N ASP A 283 -29.90 -27.55 35.55
CA ASP A 283 -29.42 -27.51 36.94
C ASP A 283 -28.76 -26.16 37.24
N VAL A 284 -27.99 -25.59 36.30
CA VAL A 284 -27.41 -24.24 36.42
C VAL A 284 -28.52 -23.19 36.51
N ARG A 285 -29.55 -23.28 35.64
CA ARG A 285 -30.67 -22.33 35.60
C ARG A 285 -31.47 -22.29 36.89
N ASN A 286 -31.70 -23.45 37.50
CA ASN A 286 -32.53 -23.60 38.69
C ASN A 286 -31.70 -23.65 39.98
N SER A 287 -30.36 -23.53 39.89
CA SER A 287 -29.45 -23.84 41.01
C SER A 287 -29.75 -25.20 41.65
N GLY A 288 -30.12 -26.17 40.80
CA GLY A 288 -30.55 -27.52 41.15
C GLY A 288 -29.41 -28.55 41.11
N GLY A 289 -29.76 -29.83 41.24
CA GLY A 289 -28.81 -30.93 41.15
C GLY A 289 -27.64 -30.81 42.14
N HIS A 290 -26.42 -30.93 41.62
CA HIS A 290 -25.17 -30.86 42.38
C HIS A 290 -24.84 -29.48 42.96
N PHE A 291 -25.48 -28.41 42.46
CA PHE A 291 -25.21 -27.04 42.90
C PHE A 291 -26.01 -26.64 44.13
N LYS A 292 -27.11 -27.35 44.41
CA LYS A 292 -28.04 -27.02 45.49
C LYS A 292 -27.33 -26.98 46.85
N THR A 293 -26.54 -28.01 47.16
CA THR A 293 -25.79 -28.09 48.41
C THR A 293 -24.73 -27.00 48.52
N SER A 294 -24.03 -26.66 47.43
CA SER A 294 -23.05 -25.56 47.44
C SER A 294 -23.69 -24.20 47.71
N PHE A 295 -24.88 -23.93 47.18
CA PHE A 295 -25.59 -22.68 47.48
C PHE A 295 -26.18 -22.67 48.90
N GLU A 296 -26.66 -23.80 49.43
CA GLU A 296 -27.08 -23.93 50.84
C GLU A 296 -25.91 -23.62 51.80
N ASP A 297 -24.71 -24.11 51.50
CA ASP A 297 -23.50 -23.81 52.27
C ASP A 297 -23.19 -22.30 52.27
N HIS A 298 -23.23 -21.65 51.10
CA HIS A 298 -22.96 -20.20 51.00
C HIS A 298 -24.02 -19.34 51.70
N GLU A 299 -25.29 -19.76 51.72
CA GLU A 299 -26.36 -19.07 52.47
C GLU A 299 -26.10 -19.06 53.98
N SER A 300 -25.38 -20.06 54.50
CA SER A 300 -24.99 -20.11 55.91
C SER A 300 -23.75 -19.23 56.23
N GLU A 301 -22.92 -18.92 55.23
CA GLU A 301 -21.62 -18.28 55.42
C GLU A 301 -21.53 -16.84 54.89
N GLN A 302 -22.48 -16.38 54.07
CA GLN A 302 -22.39 -15.09 53.35
C GLN A 302 -23.67 -14.25 53.49
N PRO A 303 -23.56 -12.92 53.31
CA PRO A 303 -24.74 -12.04 53.27
C PRO A 303 -25.78 -12.47 52.22
N ALA A 304 -27.05 -12.48 52.61
CA ALA A 304 -28.16 -12.97 51.79
C ALA A 304 -28.31 -12.23 50.45
N ASP A 305 -28.04 -10.92 50.43
CA ASP A 305 -28.02 -10.09 49.23
C ASP A 305 -26.97 -10.55 48.22
N ARG A 306 -25.77 -10.88 48.70
CA ARG A 306 -24.66 -11.37 47.86
C ARG A 306 -24.95 -12.76 47.27
N VAL A 307 -25.49 -13.68 48.07
CA VAL A 307 -25.86 -15.02 47.58
C VAL A 307 -27.01 -14.93 46.58
N GLN A 308 -27.96 -14.02 46.79
CA GLN A 308 -29.04 -13.78 45.84
C GLN A 308 -28.52 -13.19 44.51
N GLN A 309 -27.52 -12.30 44.54
CA GLN A 309 -26.83 -11.82 43.35
C GLN A 309 -26.18 -12.98 42.59
N TRP A 310 -25.46 -13.87 43.29
CA TRP A 310 -24.84 -15.06 42.69
C TRP A 310 -25.87 -15.99 42.05
N LYS A 311 -26.96 -16.32 42.75
CA LYS A 311 -28.05 -17.15 42.21
C LYS A 311 -28.67 -16.53 40.96
N THR A 312 -28.83 -15.20 40.94
CA THR A 312 -29.37 -14.48 39.78
C THR A 312 -28.44 -14.57 38.57
N ALA A 313 -27.16 -14.26 38.75
CA ALA A 313 -26.15 -14.37 37.70
C ALA A 313 -26.03 -15.82 37.19
N PHE A 314 -26.04 -16.82 38.08
CA PHE A 314 -25.93 -18.23 37.73
C PHE A 314 -27.15 -18.70 36.92
N ALA A 315 -28.36 -18.31 37.34
CA ALA A 315 -29.58 -18.60 36.61
C ALA A 315 -29.61 -17.98 35.20
N GLU A 316 -29.03 -16.79 35.04
CA GLU A 316 -28.90 -16.14 33.73
C GLU A 316 -27.91 -16.85 32.81
N VAL A 317 -26.76 -17.29 33.34
CA VAL A 317 -25.79 -18.08 32.57
C VAL A 317 -26.44 -19.38 32.06
N GLY A 318 -27.26 -20.06 32.88
CA GLY A 318 -28.03 -21.23 32.45
C GLY A 318 -29.12 -20.96 31.40
N LYS A 319 -29.42 -19.70 31.07
CA LYS A 319 -30.31 -19.31 29.96
C LYS A 319 -29.54 -19.00 28.67
N LEU A 320 -28.24 -18.77 28.75
CA LEU A 320 -27.41 -18.49 27.58
C LEU A 320 -27.20 -19.76 26.74
N LYS A 321 -27.11 -19.56 25.42
CA LYS A 321 -26.71 -20.65 24.51
C LYS A 321 -25.21 -20.89 24.64
N GLY A 322 -24.82 -22.14 24.87
CA GLY A 322 -23.44 -22.56 25.06
C GLY A 322 -23.22 -23.98 24.59
N TRP A 323 -22.07 -24.55 24.95
CA TRP A 323 -21.75 -25.95 24.68
C TRP A 323 -22.09 -26.81 25.90
N HIS A 324 -22.73 -27.95 25.67
CA HIS A 324 -23.00 -28.95 26.71
C HIS A 324 -22.14 -30.16 26.44
N ILE A 325 -21.26 -30.52 27.38
CA ILE A 325 -20.35 -31.66 27.31
C ILE A 325 -20.84 -32.67 28.35
N GLU A 326 -21.46 -33.76 27.90
CA GLU A 326 -22.02 -34.79 28.79
C GLU A 326 -20.93 -35.75 29.27
N GLY A 327 -19.96 -36.08 28.41
CA GLY A 327 -18.88 -37.03 28.73
C GLY A 327 -19.29 -38.51 28.67
N GLY A 328 -20.44 -38.82 28.07
CA GLY A 328 -20.92 -40.19 27.90
C GLY A 328 -20.31 -40.91 26.70
N LYS A 329 -20.51 -42.23 26.62
CA LYS A 329 -20.00 -43.09 25.52
C LYS A 329 -20.48 -42.68 24.11
N PHE A 330 -21.59 -41.95 24.05
CA PHE A 330 -22.20 -41.45 22.80
C PHE A 330 -21.94 -39.95 22.56
N ASP A 331 -21.21 -39.29 23.46
CA ASP A 331 -20.81 -37.91 23.28
C ASP A 331 -19.60 -37.82 22.33
N ARG A 332 -19.43 -36.67 21.68
CA ARG A 332 -18.27 -36.43 20.82
C ARG A 332 -17.01 -36.16 21.66
N PRO A 333 -15.80 -36.39 21.10
CA PRO A 333 -14.56 -36.11 21.81
C PRO A 333 -14.43 -34.64 22.24
N GLU A 334 -13.86 -34.39 23.42
CA GLU A 334 -13.58 -33.03 23.94
C GLU A 334 -12.77 -32.18 22.96
N THR A 335 -11.87 -32.79 22.19
CA THR A 335 -11.09 -32.10 21.16
C THR A 335 -11.94 -31.47 20.05
N GLU A 336 -13.09 -32.07 19.72
CA GLU A 336 -14.04 -31.48 18.76
C GLU A 336 -14.78 -30.29 19.38
N TYR A 337 -15.16 -30.38 20.66
CA TYR A 337 -15.72 -29.22 21.39
C TYR A 337 -14.72 -28.05 21.44
N ILE A 338 -13.46 -28.31 21.77
CA ILE A 338 -12.42 -27.29 21.81
C ILE A 338 -12.25 -26.64 20.43
N LYS A 339 -12.19 -27.45 19.36
CA LYS A 339 -12.09 -26.93 17.99
C LYS A 339 -13.26 -26.01 17.64
N ASP A 340 -14.48 -26.41 17.93
CA ASP A 340 -15.68 -25.61 17.67
C ASP A 340 -15.68 -24.30 18.47
N ILE A 341 -15.28 -24.35 19.74
CA ILE A 341 -15.19 -23.16 20.60
C ILE A 341 -14.16 -22.18 20.02
N VAL A 342 -12.97 -22.67 19.64
CA VAL A 342 -11.91 -21.85 19.03
C VAL A 342 -12.39 -21.22 17.72
N GLU A 343 -12.99 -22.00 16.82
CA GLU A 343 -13.54 -21.49 15.55
C GLU A 343 -14.62 -20.43 15.78
N TYR A 344 -15.51 -20.65 16.76
CA TYR A 344 -16.55 -19.69 17.10
C TYR A 344 -15.97 -18.38 17.66
N VAL A 345 -14.97 -18.47 18.53
CA VAL A 345 -14.28 -17.31 19.12
C VAL A 345 -13.57 -16.51 18.03
N ILE A 346 -12.84 -17.15 17.11
CA ILE A 346 -12.20 -16.49 15.95
C ILE A 346 -13.24 -15.74 15.12
N LYS A 347 -14.37 -16.38 14.79
CA LYS A 347 -15.44 -15.76 14.02
C LYS A 347 -16.05 -14.55 14.73
N LYS A 348 -16.16 -14.60 16.07
CA LYS A 348 -16.64 -13.47 16.87
C LYS A 348 -15.64 -12.31 16.86
N PHE A 349 -14.35 -12.55 17.06
CA PHE A 349 -13.34 -11.49 16.96
C PHE A 349 -13.26 -10.86 15.56
N THR A 350 -13.43 -11.66 14.51
CA THR A 350 -13.50 -11.16 13.13
C THR A 350 -14.67 -10.19 12.92
N ASN A 351 -15.81 -10.43 13.58
CA ASN A 351 -17.01 -9.59 13.47
C ASN A 351 -17.04 -8.40 14.45
N ILE A 352 -16.30 -8.44 15.56
CA ILE A 352 -16.29 -7.38 16.60
C ILE A 352 -15.34 -6.24 16.25
N GLY A 353 -14.44 -6.43 15.29
CA GLY A 353 -13.60 -5.38 14.75
C GLY A 353 -12.14 -5.52 15.16
N PHE A 354 -11.44 -6.49 14.56
CA PHE A 354 -10.22 -6.13 13.86
C PHE A 354 -10.62 -5.73 12.44
N GLU A 355 -11.35 -4.62 12.30
CA GLU A 355 -10.98 -3.70 11.24
C GLU A 355 -9.57 -3.27 11.62
N SER A 356 -8.57 -4.08 11.24
CA SER A 356 -7.25 -3.56 10.92
C SER A 356 -7.55 -2.27 10.17
N ALA A 357 -7.06 -1.13 10.65
CA ALA A 357 -7.23 0.16 9.98
C ALA A 357 -6.94 -0.07 8.50
N SER A 358 -7.97 -0.42 7.74
CA SER A 358 -7.85 -0.64 6.33
C SER A 358 -7.74 0.79 5.92
N GLU A 359 -6.51 1.21 5.56
CA GLU A 359 -6.26 2.49 4.92
C GLU A 359 -7.51 2.79 4.10
N GLU A 360 -8.33 3.73 4.55
CA GLU A 360 -9.71 3.84 4.12
C GLU A 360 -9.66 3.96 2.59
N LEU A 361 -10.00 2.88 1.88
CA LEU A 361 -9.63 2.76 0.47
C LEU A 361 -10.51 3.76 -0.29
N VAL A 362 -9.90 4.88 -0.67
CA VAL A 362 -10.62 6.02 -1.23
C VAL A 362 -11.16 5.68 -2.62
N GLY A 363 -12.45 5.93 -2.84
CA GLY A 363 -13.06 5.91 -4.18
C GLY A 363 -13.23 4.55 -4.86
N ILE A 364 -12.94 3.42 -4.19
CA ILE A 364 -13.02 2.10 -4.81
C ILE A 364 -14.41 1.43 -4.73
N GLU A 365 -15.31 1.97 -3.90
CA GLU A 365 -16.54 1.27 -3.50
C GLU A 365 -17.51 1.05 -4.68
N TYR A 366 -17.56 1.98 -5.64
CA TYR A 366 -18.36 1.82 -6.85
C TYR A 366 -17.90 0.61 -7.70
N GLN A 367 -16.59 0.55 -8.00
CA GLN A 367 -16.02 -0.53 -8.82
C GLN A 367 -16.07 -1.87 -8.08
N LYS A 368 -15.81 -1.86 -6.77
CA LYS A 368 -15.96 -3.03 -5.90
C LYS A 368 -17.39 -3.57 -5.95
N ASN A 369 -18.39 -2.71 -5.82
CA ASN A 369 -19.80 -3.14 -5.91
C ASN A 369 -20.19 -3.64 -7.30
N ALA A 370 -19.59 -3.13 -8.38
CA ALA A 370 -19.76 -3.69 -9.72
C ALA A 370 -19.22 -5.13 -9.81
N ILE A 371 -18.01 -5.38 -9.30
CA ILE A 371 -17.41 -6.72 -9.28
C ILE A 371 -18.22 -7.68 -8.39
N LEU A 372 -18.69 -7.23 -7.22
CA LEU A 372 -19.54 -8.05 -6.35
C LEU A 372 -20.85 -8.47 -7.04
N LYS A 373 -21.41 -7.63 -7.91
CA LYS A 373 -22.58 -8.00 -8.72
C LYS A 373 -22.24 -9.07 -9.75
N LEU A 374 -21.09 -8.95 -10.45
CA LEU A 374 -20.62 -9.95 -11.41
C LEU A 374 -20.37 -11.31 -10.73
N ILE A 375 -19.75 -11.31 -9.55
CA ILE A 375 -19.48 -12.53 -8.79
C ILE A 375 -20.77 -13.29 -8.43
N LYS A 376 -21.87 -12.57 -8.16
CA LYS A 376 -23.17 -13.19 -7.85
C LYS A 376 -23.87 -13.82 -9.06
N GLN A 377 -23.49 -13.49 -10.29
CA GLN A 377 -24.08 -14.08 -11.48
C GLN A 377 -23.62 -15.55 -11.63
N LYS A 378 -24.52 -16.45 -12.01
CA LYS A 378 -24.20 -17.88 -12.11
C LYS A 378 -23.22 -18.19 -13.25
N ASP A 379 -23.35 -17.47 -14.37
CA ASP A 379 -22.62 -17.76 -15.61
C ASP A 379 -21.22 -17.13 -15.67
N CYS A 380 -20.87 -16.26 -14.72
CA CYS A 380 -19.59 -15.56 -14.70
C CYS A 380 -18.62 -16.24 -13.71
N ARG A 381 -17.69 -17.08 -14.19
CA ARG A 381 -16.72 -17.82 -13.37
C ARG A 381 -15.37 -17.10 -13.28
N VAL A 382 -14.91 -16.51 -14.37
CA VAL A 382 -13.61 -15.85 -14.48
C VAL A 382 -13.80 -14.38 -14.81
N ILE A 383 -13.36 -13.51 -13.90
CA ILE A 383 -13.47 -12.05 -14.01
C ILE A 383 -12.07 -11.49 -14.21
N GLY A 384 -11.84 -10.87 -15.36
CA GLY A 384 -10.61 -10.14 -15.64
C GLY A 384 -10.70 -8.68 -15.20
N LEU A 385 -9.72 -8.19 -14.45
CA LEU A 385 -9.51 -6.77 -14.16
C LEU A 385 -8.39 -6.24 -15.04
N TRP A 386 -8.72 -5.29 -15.91
CA TRP A 386 -7.83 -4.72 -16.92
C TRP A 386 -7.59 -3.23 -16.66
N GLY A 387 -6.42 -2.70 -17.03
CA GLY A 387 -6.10 -1.29 -16.82
C GLY A 387 -4.60 -0.98 -16.83
N MET A 388 -4.24 0.30 -16.85
CA MET A 388 -2.87 0.81 -16.80
C MET A 388 -2.16 0.45 -15.48
N GLY A 389 -0.82 0.43 -15.51
CA GLY A 389 0.00 0.28 -14.31
C GLY A 389 -0.33 1.33 -13.26
N GLY A 390 -0.50 0.91 -11.99
CA GLY A 390 -0.74 1.82 -10.87
C GLY A 390 -2.19 2.25 -10.65
N GLU A 391 -3.16 1.81 -11.47
CA GLU A 391 -4.59 2.15 -11.34
C GLU A 391 -5.31 1.50 -10.13
N GLY A 392 -4.68 0.54 -9.45
CA GLY A 392 -5.24 -0.09 -8.26
C GLY A 392 -5.98 -1.41 -8.51
N LYS A 393 -5.75 -2.09 -9.64
CA LYS A 393 -6.31 -3.43 -9.94
C LYS A 393 -6.08 -4.44 -8.80
N SER A 394 -4.85 -4.56 -8.33
CA SER A 394 -4.47 -5.47 -7.24
C SER A 394 -5.19 -5.12 -5.93
N THR A 395 -5.27 -3.82 -5.61
CA THR A 395 -5.98 -3.31 -4.43
C THR A 395 -7.48 -3.58 -4.51
N LEU A 396 -8.09 -3.42 -5.69
CA LEU A 396 -9.50 -3.71 -5.92
C LEU A 396 -9.78 -5.22 -5.80
N ALA A 397 -8.94 -6.07 -6.37
CA ALA A 397 -9.04 -7.51 -6.24
C ALA A 397 -8.90 -7.96 -4.77
N GLU A 398 -7.95 -7.38 -4.03
CA GLU A 398 -7.74 -7.65 -2.61
C GLU A 398 -8.95 -7.24 -1.75
N ALA A 399 -9.51 -6.04 -2.00
CA ALA A 399 -10.68 -5.57 -1.28
C ALA A 399 -11.93 -6.45 -1.51
N VAL A 400 -12.10 -6.96 -2.74
CA VAL A 400 -13.16 -7.91 -3.07
C VAL A 400 -12.89 -9.27 -2.41
N TYR A 401 -11.66 -9.76 -2.47
CA TYR A 401 -11.24 -11.03 -1.87
C TYR A 401 -11.46 -11.04 -0.36
N LYS A 402 -11.00 -10.00 0.35
CA LYS A 402 -11.21 -9.86 1.80
C LYS A 402 -12.69 -9.92 2.18
N LYS A 403 -13.55 -9.27 1.39
CA LYS A 403 -15.00 -9.26 1.63
C LYS A 403 -15.68 -10.61 1.38
N LEU A 404 -15.21 -11.38 0.40
CA LEU A 404 -15.89 -12.60 -0.06
C LEU A 404 -15.25 -13.91 0.41
N SER A 405 -14.00 -13.90 0.88
CA SER A 405 -13.26 -15.12 1.25
C SER A 405 -14.04 -16.07 2.15
N SER A 406 -14.81 -15.53 3.11
CA SER A 406 -15.63 -16.31 4.05
C SER A 406 -16.86 -16.98 3.44
N GLU A 407 -17.27 -16.63 2.21
CA GLU A 407 -18.42 -17.22 1.51
C GLU A 407 -18.07 -18.45 0.64
N PHE A 408 -16.78 -18.82 0.62
CA PHE A 408 -16.24 -19.92 -0.18
C PHE A 408 -15.58 -20.98 0.71
N GLU A 409 -15.64 -22.24 0.27
CA GLU A 409 -15.10 -23.38 1.03
C GLU A 409 -13.57 -23.32 1.12
N THR A 410 -12.95 -22.87 0.04
CA THR A 410 -11.51 -22.64 -0.05
C THR A 410 -11.24 -21.39 -0.87
N HIS A 411 -10.17 -20.69 -0.53
CA HIS A 411 -9.82 -19.45 -1.18
C HIS A 411 -8.30 -19.26 -1.17
N CYS A 412 -7.76 -18.62 -2.21
CA CYS A 412 -6.33 -18.31 -2.27
C CYS A 412 -6.11 -17.03 -3.09
N PHE A 413 -5.30 -16.13 -2.53
CA PHE A 413 -4.81 -14.94 -3.22
C PHE A 413 -3.36 -15.18 -3.61
N LEU A 414 -3.07 -15.23 -4.90
CA LEU A 414 -1.72 -15.35 -5.42
C LEU A 414 -1.25 -13.99 -5.94
N GLN A 415 -0.38 -13.35 -5.18
CA GLN A 415 0.12 -12.00 -5.47
C GLN A 415 1.29 -12.03 -6.47
N ASN A 416 1.36 -11.02 -7.35
CA ASN A 416 2.49 -10.77 -8.26
C ASN A 416 2.95 -12.02 -9.05
N VAL A 417 2.01 -12.72 -9.69
CA VAL A 417 2.21 -13.97 -10.42
C VAL A 417 3.42 -13.89 -11.35
N ARG A 418 3.49 -12.85 -12.20
CA ARG A 418 4.62 -12.60 -13.10
C ARG A 418 5.98 -12.59 -12.39
N GLU A 419 6.09 -11.86 -11.28
CA GLU A 419 7.36 -11.73 -10.56
C GLU A 419 7.73 -13.01 -9.83
N GLU A 420 6.75 -13.64 -9.18
CA GLU A 420 7.00 -14.87 -8.44
C GLU A 420 7.50 -15.95 -9.39
N ILE A 421 6.94 -16.08 -10.60
CA ILE A 421 7.37 -17.07 -11.61
C ILE A 421 8.84 -16.89 -11.96
N LYS A 422 9.27 -15.63 -12.13
CA LYS A 422 10.67 -15.31 -12.40
C LYS A 422 11.59 -15.66 -11.23
N LYS A 423 11.10 -15.56 -9.98
CA LYS A 423 11.88 -15.82 -8.76
C LYS A 423 11.96 -17.30 -8.38
N GLN A 424 10.84 -18.02 -8.45
CA GLN A 424 10.67 -19.36 -7.86
C GLN A 424 10.38 -20.46 -8.89
N GLY A 425 10.11 -20.09 -10.15
CA GLY A 425 9.70 -21.02 -11.20
C GLY A 425 8.21 -21.33 -11.19
N LYS A 426 7.67 -21.66 -12.37
CA LYS A 426 6.24 -21.88 -12.60
C LYS A 426 5.68 -23.09 -11.83
N GLU A 427 6.44 -24.18 -11.72
CA GLU A 427 6.00 -25.41 -11.05
C GLU A 427 5.82 -25.18 -9.53
N SER A 428 6.78 -24.50 -8.91
CA SER A 428 6.79 -24.21 -7.47
C SER A 428 5.56 -23.41 -7.04
N ILE A 429 5.25 -22.35 -7.79
CA ILE A 429 4.15 -21.43 -7.47
C ILE A 429 2.81 -22.11 -7.64
N ARG A 430 2.64 -22.87 -8.73
CA ARG A 430 1.44 -23.67 -8.93
C ARG A 430 1.25 -24.64 -7.78
N ASN A 431 2.30 -25.37 -7.39
CA ASN A 431 2.21 -26.36 -6.31
C ASN A 431 1.87 -25.67 -4.98
N LYS A 432 2.44 -24.49 -4.69
CA LYS A 432 2.09 -23.65 -3.54
C LYS A 432 0.62 -23.20 -3.57
N PHE A 433 0.16 -22.72 -4.72
CA PHE A 433 -1.21 -22.27 -4.94
C PHE A 433 -2.23 -23.41 -4.76
N LEU A 434 -2.00 -24.55 -5.42
CA LEU A 434 -2.86 -25.74 -5.32
C LEU A 434 -2.83 -26.34 -3.91
N SER A 435 -1.68 -26.32 -3.22
CA SER A 435 -1.57 -26.76 -1.84
C SER A 435 -2.41 -25.89 -0.90
N GLY A 436 -2.43 -24.58 -1.12
CA GLY A 436 -3.29 -23.64 -0.39
C GLY A 436 -4.79 -23.94 -0.61
N LEU A 437 -5.19 -24.18 -1.87
CA LEU A 437 -6.58 -24.48 -2.22
C LEU A 437 -7.06 -25.83 -1.68
N LEU A 438 -6.21 -26.86 -1.75
CA LEU A 438 -6.56 -28.22 -1.33
C LEU A 438 -6.32 -28.47 0.17
N LYS A 439 -5.58 -27.57 0.86
CA LYS A 439 -5.10 -27.73 2.24
C LYS A 439 -4.33 -29.05 2.43
N SER A 440 -3.59 -29.46 1.41
CA SER A 440 -2.77 -30.68 1.40
C SER A 440 -1.54 -30.44 0.52
N ASN A 441 -0.40 -31.06 0.84
CA ASN A 441 0.80 -30.93 0.02
C ASN A 441 0.55 -31.48 -1.39
N VAL A 442 0.74 -30.62 -2.40
CA VAL A 442 0.70 -30.95 -3.82
C VAL A 442 2.12 -30.85 -4.36
N ASP A 443 2.64 -31.96 -4.88
CA ASP A 443 3.93 -31.99 -5.57
C ASP A 443 3.76 -32.56 -6.97
N ILE A 444 3.73 -31.66 -7.96
CA ILE A 444 3.59 -32.00 -9.38
C ILE A 444 4.85 -31.50 -10.07
N GLY A 445 5.66 -32.42 -10.58
CA GLY A 445 6.90 -32.11 -11.31
C GLY A 445 6.72 -31.73 -12.78
N THR A 446 5.52 -31.91 -13.35
CA THR A 446 5.21 -31.58 -14.75
C THR A 446 4.57 -30.20 -14.89
N PRO A 447 4.73 -29.46 -16.00
CA PRO A 447 4.05 -28.16 -16.22
C PRO A 447 2.52 -28.24 -16.28
N SER A 448 1.95 -29.39 -16.68
CA SER A 448 0.52 -29.65 -16.60
C SER A 448 0.13 -30.32 -15.27
N ILE A 449 -1.06 -30.04 -14.76
CA ILE A 449 -1.58 -30.66 -13.52
C ILE A 449 -1.64 -32.19 -13.63
N GLY A 450 -1.90 -32.74 -14.84
CA GLY A 450 -1.66 -34.13 -15.26
C GLY A 450 -2.42 -35.26 -14.53
N SER A 451 -2.53 -35.20 -13.21
CA SER A 451 -3.18 -36.17 -12.34
C SER A 451 -4.70 -35.99 -12.31
N THR A 452 -5.44 -37.07 -12.59
CA THR A 452 -6.91 -37.13 -12.49
C THR A 452 -7.38 -36.82 -11.07
N LEU A 453 -6.68 -37.30 -10.04
CA LEU A 453 -7.07 -37.11 -8.63
C LEU A 453 -7.08 -35.63 -8.20
N THR A 454 -6.06 -34.84 -8.57
CA THR A 454 -5.99 -33.41 -8.19
C THR A 454 -7.10 -32.63 -8.87
N GLN A 455 -7.33 -32.92 -10.16
CA GLN A 455 -8.41 -32.30 -10.93
C GLN A 455 -9.79 -32.65 -10.34
N GLU A 456 -10.04 -33.91 -10.01
CA GLU A 456 -11.28 -34.34 -9.36
C GLU A 456 -11.52 -33.68 -8.01
N ARG A 457 -10.46 -33.49 -7.20
CA ARG A 457 -10.55 -32.80 -5.90
C ARG A 457 -10.90 -31.32 -6.08
N LEU A 458 -10.28 -30.64 -7.04
CA LEU A 458 -10.59 -29.24 -7.36
C LEU A 458 -12.02 -29.07 -7.89
N ASN A 459 -12.49 -30.02 -8.70
CA ASN A 459 -13.84 -30.00 -9.28
C ASN A 459 -14.95 -30.18 -8.22
N LYS A 460 -14.64 -30.76 -7.06
CA LYS A 460 -15.61 -30.94 -5.96
C LYS A 460 -15.68 -29.75 -5.01
N LYS A 461 -14.77 -28.78 -5.12
CA LYS A 461 -14.70 -27.64 -4.19
C LYS A 461 -15.22 -26.36 -4.80
N LYS A 462 -15.85 -25.53 -3.95
CA LYS A 462 -16.22 -24.15 -4.29
C LYS A 462 -15.07 -23.20 -3.93
N VAL A 463 -14.34 -22.74 -4.95
CA VAL A 463 -13.08 -21.98 -4.81
C VAL A 463 -13.29 -20.49 -5.06
N LEU A 464 -12.66 -19.62 -4.26
CA LEU A 464 -12.38 -18.22 -4.62
C LEU A 464 -10.87 -18.03 -4.87
N ALA A 465 -10.48 -17.80 -6.12
CA ALA A 465 -9.09 -17.60 -6.49
C ALA A 465 -8.84 -16.16 -6.96
N VAL A 466 -7.71 -15.57 -6.58
CA VAL A 466 -7.21 -14.33 -7.19
C VAL A 466 -5.82 -14.58 -7.75
N LEU A 467 -5.62 -14.27 -9.02
CA LEU A 467 -4.33 -14.30 -9.72
C LEU A 467 -3.94 -12.86 -10.07
N ASP A 468 -2.98 -12.30 -9.35
CA ASP A 468 -2.59 -10.89 -9.47
C ASP A 468 -1.36 -10.69 -10.36
N ASP A 469 -1.40 -9.71 -11.26
CA ASP A 469 -0.34 -9.33 -12.22
C ASP A 469 0.07 -10.50 -13.14
N VAL A 470 -0.90 -11.02 -13.91
CA VAL A 470 -0.70 -12.03 -14.94
C VAL A 470 -0.32 -11.37 -16.27
N ASP A 471 0.78 -11.80 -16.89
CA ASP A 471 1.29 -11.23 -18.15
C ASP A 471 1.29 -12.21 -19.35
N ASP A 472 0.88 -13.45 -19.14
CA ASP A 472 0.72 -14.49 -20.17
C ASP A 472 -0.51 -15.35 -19.83
N SER A 473 -1.29 -15.77 -20.84
CA SER A 473 -2.46 -16.61 -20.65
C SER A 473 -2.11 -18.01 -20.14
N ASP A 474 -0.91 -18.50 -20.41
CA ASP A 474 -0.50 -19.86 -20.09
C ASP A 474 -0.36 -20.15 -18.59
N GLN A 475 0.31 -19.31 -17.78
CA GLN A 475 -0.40 -18.36 -16.93
C GLN A 475 -1.50 -19.03 -16.11
N ILE A 476 -2.70 -18.78 -16.59
CA ILE A 476 -3.97 -19.10 -15.99
C ILE A 476 -4.25 -20.60 -16.16
N ASP A 477 -3.84 -21.15 -17.29
CA ASP A 477 -4.05 -22.55 -17.65
C ASP A 477 -3.30 -23.52 -16.73
N TYR A 478 -2.01 -23.29 -16.49
CA TYR A 478 -1.24 -24.19 -15.62
C TYR A 478 -1.61 -24.02 -14.14
N MET A 479 -2.18 -22.88 -13.72
CA MET A 479 -2.77 -22.71 -12.38
C MET A 479 -4.03 -23.56 -12.18
N GLY A 480 -4.58 -24.14 -13.25
CA GLY A 480 -5.67 -25.10 -13.17
C GLY A 480 -7.04 -24.47 -13.02
N VAL A 481 -7.20 -23.18 -13.37
CA VAL A 481 -8.46 -22.44 -13.22
C VAL A 481 -9.63 -23.18 -13.87
N LYS A 482 -9.41 -23.88 -14.99
CA LYS A 482 -10.42 -24.70 -15.69
C LYS A 482 -10.97 -25.89 -14.87
N TYR A 483 -10.22 -26.40 -13.90
CA TYR A 483 -10.60 -27.58 -13.12
C TYR A 483 -11.40 -27.28 -11.84
N PHE A 484 -11.58 -26.00 -11.48
CA PHE A 484 -12.39 -25.64 -10.30
C PHE A 484 -13.86 -26.07 -10.43
N GLY A 485 -14.46 -26.43 -9.29
CA GLY A 485 -15.83 -26.91 -9.22
C GLY A 485 -16.89 -25.85 -9.49
N TYR A 486 -18.12 -26.31 -9.67
CA TYR A 486 -19.28 -25.44 -9.89
C TYR A 486 -19.45 -24.41 -8.75
N GLY A 487 -19.77 -23.17 -9.10
CA GLY A 487 -19.91 -22.06 -8.16
C GLY A 487 -18.59 -21.41 -7.73
N SER A 488 -17.44 -21.87 -8.23
CA SER A 488 -16.14 -21.23 -8.03
C SER A 488 -16.03 -19.91 -8.79
N LYS A 489 -15.19 -19.00 -8.28
CA LYS A 489 -14.95 -17.66 -8.85
C LYS A 489 -13.47 -17.37 -8.89
N THR A 490 -12.98 -16.89 -10.03
CA THR A 490 -11.58 -16.51 -10.23
C THR A 490 -11.52 -15.05 -10.65
N ILE A 491 -10.72 -14.25 -9.96
CA ILE A 491 -10.40 -12.87 -10.32
C ILE A 491 -8.98 -12.85 -10.85
N ILE A 492 -8.77 -12.28 -12.03
CA ILE A 492 -7.45 -12.20 -12.67
C ILE A 492 -7.15 -10.73 -12.90
N THR A 493 -6.00 -10.23 -12.45
CA THR A 493 -5.57 -8.86 -12.78
C THR A 493 -4.51 -8.91 -13.86
N SER A 494 -4.65 -8.08 -14.89
CA SER A 494 -3.67 -7.94 -15.95
C SER A 494 -3.63 -6.51 -16.50
N ARG A 495 -2.51 -6.17 -17.13
CA ARG A 495 -2.35 -4.93 -17.90
C ARG A 495 -2.62 -5.15 -19.38
N ASP A 496 -2.66 -6.41 -19.83
CA ASP A 496 -2.89 -6.78 -21.21
C ASP A 496 -4.27 -7.42 -21.34
N ARG A 497 -5.16 -6.76 -22.08
CA ARG A 497 -6.51 -7.25 -22.33
C ARG A 497 -6.52 -8.61 -23.02
N GLN A 498 -5.58 -8.83 -23.95
CA GLN A 498 -5.51 -10.06 -24.73
C GLN A 498 -5.17 -11.28 -23.85
N VAL A 499 -4.41 -11.07 -22.77
CA VAL A 499 -4.09 -12.13 -21.79
C VAL A 499 -5.35 -12.60 -21.06
N LEU A 500 -6.27 -11.68 -20.74
CA LEU A 500 -7.54 -12.01 -20.10
C LEU A 500 -8.51 -12.69 -21.07
N GLU A 501 -8.60 -12.19 -22.30
CA GLU A 501 -9.44 -12.79 -23.35
C GLU A 501 -8.97 -14.21 -23.70
N SER A 502 -7.67 -14.38 -23.93
CA SER A 502 -7.06 -15.69 -24.23
C SER A 502 -7.08 -16.63 -23.02
N GLY A 503 -7.04 -16.07 -21.81
CA GLY A 503 -7.14 -16.79 -20.54
C GLY A 503 -8.55 -17.25 -20.16
N GLY A 504 -9.54 -17.04 -21.02
CA GLY A 504 -10.92 -17.49 -20.79
C GLY A 504 -11.70 -16.65 -19.77
N ALA A 505 -11.43 -15.34 -19.68
CA ALA A 505 -12.25 -14.45 -18.87
C ALA A 505 -13.68 -14.32 -19.45
N ASP A 506 -14.70 -14.63 -18.65
CA ASP A 506 -16.11 -14.49 -19.04
C ASP A 506 -16.53 -13.02 -19.11
N THR A 507 -15.91 -12.18 -18.27
CA THR A 507 -16.15 -10.75 -18.23
C THR A 507 -14.86 -10.01 -17.91
N ILE A 508 -14.59 -8.95 -18.66
CA ILE A 508 -13.44 -8.06 -18.42
C ILE A 508 -13.97 -6.72 -17.93
N HIS A 509 -13.52 -6.32 -16.73
CA HIS A 509 -13.80 -5.04 -16.12
C HIS A 509 -12.57 -4.14 -16.25
N GLU A 510 -12.72 -3.05 -17.01
CA GLU A 510 -11.72 -1.98 -17.05
C GLU A 510 -11.75 -1.20 -15.72
N VAL A 511 -10.65 -1.26 -14.98
CA VAL A 511 -10.45 -0.54 -13.73
C VAL A 511 -10.09 0.90 -14.07
N LYS A 512 -10.98 1.83 -13.74
CA LYS A 512 -10.78 3.24 -14.03
C LYS A 512 -10.01 3.93 -12.91
N GLY A 513 -9.24 4.96 -13.27
CA GLY A 513 -8.66 5.90 -12.32
C GLY A 513 -9.72 6.54 -11.42
N LEU A 514 -9.27 7.07 -10.28
CA LEU A 514 -10.11 7.76 -9.33
C LEU A 514 -10.70 9.04 -9.94
N ASN A 515 -11.92 9.40 -9.55
CA ASN A 515 -12.49 10.69 -9.93
C ASN A 515 -11.71 11.84 -9.26
N GLU A 516 -11.95 13.08 -9.68
CA GLU A 516 -11.18 14.23 -9.19
C GLU A 516 -11.26 14.42 -7.67
N ASN A 517 -12.43 14.16 -7.07
CA ASN A 517 -12.64 14.33 -5.62
C ASN A 517 -11.90 13.24 -4.82
N ASP A 518 -12.06 11.98 -5.22
CA ASP A 518 -11.37 10.85 -4.59
C ASP A 518 -9.84 10.95 -4.79
N SER A 519 -9.41 11.44 -5.95
CA SER A 519 -8.01 11.71 -6.23
C SER A 519 -7.44 12.79 -5.30
N LEU A 520 -8.20 13.87 -5.11
CA LEU A 520 -7.80 14.96 -4.21
C LEU A 520 -7.75 14.49 -2.76
N GLN A 521 -8.71 13.67 -2.33
CA GLN A 521 -8.73 13.09 -0.99
C GLN A 521 -7.54 12.14 -0.78
N LEU A 522 -7.28 11.23 -1.72
CA LEU A 522 -6.15 10.32 -1.65
C LEU A 522 -4.84 11.10 -1.61
N PHE A 523 -4.62 12.03 -2.54
CA PHE A 523 -3.44 12.87 -2.56
C PHE A 523 -3.25 13.64 -1.26
N SER A 524 -4.31 14.25 -0.72
CA SER A 524 -4.28 15.01 0.53
C SER A 524 -3.92 14.14 1.72
N THR A 525 -4.39 12.88 1.73
CA THR A 525 -4.06 11.92 2.78
C THR A 525 -2.56 11.64 2.82
N PHE A 526 -1.91 11.54 1.65
CA PHE A 526 -0.46 11.31 1.60
C PHE A 526 0.36 12.58 1.82
N ALA A 527 -0.08 13.72 1.28
CA ALA A 527 0.62 15.01 1.34
C ALA A 527 0.47 15.75 2.67
N PHE A 528 -0.72 15.71 3.28
CA PHE A 528 -1.06 16.50 4.48
C PHE A 528 -1.46 15.64 5.69
N LYS A 529 -1.65 14.33 5.53
CA LYS A 529 -2.20 13.42 6.57
C LYS A 529 -3.63 13.78 7.01
N GLN A 530 -4.39 14.36 6.09
CA GLN A 530 -5.81 14.72 6.26
C GLN A 530 -6.57 14.52 4.94
N LEU A 531 -7.91 14.46 5.02
CA LEU A 531 -8.77 14.15 3.86
C LEU A 531 -8.88 15.30 2.84
N SER A 532 -8.50 16.51 3.20
CA SER A 532 -8.59 17.70 2.36
C SER A 532 -7.25 18.44 2.26
N PRO A 533 -7.02 19.27 1.23
CA PRO A 533 -5.82 20.09 1.16
C PRO A 533 -5.70 21.06 2.34
N ALA A 534 -4.47 21.38 2.74
CA ALA A 534 -4.23 22.48 3.67
C ALA A 534 -4.58 23.83 3.01
N VAL A 535 -5.01 24.80 3.82
CA VAL A 535 -5.39 26.15 3.35
C VAL A 535 -4.26 26.77 2.54
N GLY A 536 -4.56 27.21 1.31
CA GLY A 536 -3.59 27.85 0.41
C GLY A 536 -2.77 26.89 -0.46
N PHE A 537 -3.07 25.58 -0.39
CA PHE A 537 -2.52 24.53 -1.25
C PHE A 537 -3.57 23.90 -2.18
N GLU A 538 -4.82 24.39 -2.21
CA GLU A 538 -5.88 23.80 -3.03
C GLU A 538 -5.55 23.80 -4.53
N ASP A 539 -5.11 24.94 -5.07
CA ASP A 539 -4.76 25.07 -6.49
C ASP A 539 -3.58 24.17 -6.88
N LEU A 540 -2.53 24.15 -6.06
CA LEU A 540 -1.36 23.30 -6.28
C LEU A 540 -1.74 21.82 -6.23
N SER A 541 -2.55 21.42 -5.26
CA SER A 541 -3.04 20.04 -5.14
C SER A 541 -3.84 19.62 -6.37
N ARG A 542 -4.72 20.49 -6.89
CA ARG A 542 -5.46 20.24 -8.13
C ARG A 542 -4.56 20.09 -9.35
N ARG A 543 -3.46 20.84 -9.45
CA ARG A 543 -2.48 20.69 -10.54
C ARG A 543 -1.80 19.31 -10.52
N PHE A 544 -1.42 18.82 -9.33
CA PHE A 544 -0.88 17.46 -9.19
C PHE A 544 -1.94 16.39 -9.52
N VAL A 545 -3.16 16.52 -8.98
CA VAL A 545 -4.26 15.61 -9.30
C VAL A 545 -4.54 15.55 -10.80
N LYS A 546 -4.58 16.72 -11.47
CA LYS A 546 -4.76 16.81 -12.92
C LYS A 546 -3.65 16.08 -13.68
N TYR A 547 -2.38 16.24 -13.26
CA TYR A 547 -1.25 15.53 -13.87
C TYR A 547 -1.37 14.00 -13.74
N THR A 548 -1.79 13.51 -12.57
CA THR A 548 -1.93 12.06 -12.34
C THR A 548 -3.13 11.42 -13.02
N GLN A 549 -4.08 12.23 -13.51
CA GLN A 549 -5.34 11.80 -14.15
C GLN A 549 -6.06 10.66 -13.41
N GLY A 550 -6.02 10.69 -12.07
CA GLY A 550 -6.69 9.70 -11.22
C GLY A 550 -5.91 8.41 -10.95
N ASN A 551 -4.65 8.29 -11.36
CA ASN A 551 -3.81 7.13 -11.06
C ASN A 551 -3.43 7.08 -9.56
N PRO A 552 -3.94 6.10 -8.77
CA PRO A 552 -3.69 6.02 -7.33
C PRO A 552 -2.22 5.91 -6.95
N LEU A 553 -1.42 5.13 -7.67
CA LEU A 553 0.02 5.00 -7.38
C LEU A 553 0.72 6.35 -7.52
N ALA A 554 0.47 7.07 -8.61
CA ALA A 554 1.07 8.38 -8.84
C ALA A 554 0.65 9.40 -7.77
N LEU A 555 -0.64 9.41 -7.39
CA LEU A 555 -1.16 10.25 -6.30
C LEU A 555 -0.44 9.97 -4.96
N LYS A 556 -0.27 8.68 -4.61
CA LYS A 556 0.44 8.26 -3.39
C LYS A 556 1.91 8.69 -3.40
N VAL A 557 2.61 8.47 -4.52
CA VAL A 557 4.05 8.78 -4.65
C VAL A 557 4.29 10.28 -4.59
N LEU A 558 3.56 11.07 -5.38
CA LEU A 558 3.73 12.53 -5.42
C LEU A 558 3.27 13.17 -4.12
N GLY A 559 2.15 12.74 -3.54
CA GLY A 559 1.71 13.24 -2.24
C GLY A 559 2.75 12.96 -1.15
N SER A 560 3.35 11.78 -1.14
CA SER A 560 4.38 11.44 -0.15
C SER A 560 5.67 12.26 -0.29
N ASP A 561 6.13 12.56 -1.51
CA ASP A 561 7.31 13.40 -1.76
C ASP A 561 7.14 14.82 -1.24
N LEU A 562 5.91 15.34 -1.33
CA LEU A 562 5.54 16.69 -0.96
C LEU A 562 5.24 16.88 0.53
N ASN A 563 5.10 15.78 1.28
CA ASN A 563 4.76 15.82 2.70
C ASN A 563 5.81 16.62 3.50
N LYS A 564 5.34 17.55 4.35
CA LYS A 564 6.16 18.48 5.14
C LYS A 564 7.08 19.41 4.32
N ARG A 565 6.88 19.56 3.01
CA ARG A 565 7.64 20.49 2.16
C ARG A 565 7.03 21.89 2.15
N SER A 566 7.84 22.90 1.82
CA SER A 566 7.40 24.29 1.71
C SER A 566 6.58 24.54 0.44
N LYS A 567 5.74 25.57 0.43
CA LYS A 567 4.95 25.97 -0.75
C LYS A 567 5.81 26.23 -1.99
N ASN A 568 6.96 26.89 -1.81
CA ASN A 568 7.91 27.15 -2.92
C ASN A 568 8.44 25.85 -3.55
N TYR A 569 8.65 24.80 -2.73
CA TYR A 569 9.04 23.49 -3.25
C TYR A 569 7.91 22.87 -4.08
N TRP A 570 6.66 22.97 -3.62
CA TRP A 570 5.50 22.50 -4.39
C TRP A 570 5.39 23.21 -5.73
N GLU A 571 5.50 24.54 -5.76
CA GLU A 571 5.45 25.35 -6.98
C GLU A 571 6.54 24.92 -7.97
N SER A 572 7.80 24.83 -7.50
CA SER A 572 8.93 24.37 -8.31
C SER A 572 8.75 22.93 -8.81
N LYS A 573 8.18 22.04 -7.98
CA LYS A 573 7.91 20.65 -8.36
C LYS A 573 6.83 20.55 -9.45
N VAL A 574 5.75 21.32 -9.34
CA VAL A 574 4.69 21.39 -10.37
C VAL A 574 5.26 21.90 -11.69
N GLU A 575 6.12 22.91 -11.66
CA GLU A 575 6.81 23.41 -12.86
C GLU A 575 7.65 22.31 -13.49
N LYS A 576 8.39 21.56 -12.67
CA LYS A 576 9.24 20.45 -13.12
C LYS A 576 8.44 19.29 -13.75
N LEU A 577 7.20 19.03 -13.34
CA LEU A 577 6.39 17.92 -13.89
C LEU A 577 6.11 18.00 -15.39
N LYS A 578 6.19 19.20 -15.99
CA LYS A 578 5.96 19.39 -17.43
C LYS A 578 7.20 19.13 -18.30
N ASP A 579 8.38 19.17 -17.69
CA ASP A 579 9.67 19.17 -18.39
C ASP A 579 10.58 18.00 -17.95
N CYS A 580 10.11 17.10 -17.09
CA CYS A 580 10.91 16.00 -16.53
C CYS A 580 10.14 14.68 -16.53
N PRO A 581 10.87 13.56 -16.56
CA PRO A 581 10.26 12.25 -16.42
C PRO A 581 9.38 12.14 -15.16
N PRO A 582 8.39 11.24 -15.18
CA PRO A 582 7.69 10.84 -13.98
C PRO A 582 8.68 10.39 -12.90
N GLU A 583 8.28 10.52 -11.63
CA GLU A 583 9.06 10.00 -10.50
C GLU A 583 9.51 8.56 -10.75
N LYS A 584 10.73 8.22 -10.36
CA LYS A 584 11.37 6.92 -10.69
C LYS A 584 10.48 5.72 -10.41
N LYS A 585 9.80 5.72 -9.26
CA LYS A 585 8.87 4.65 -8.84
C LYS A 585 7.64 4.53 -9.72
N ILE A 586 7.13 5.64 -10.27
CA ILE A 586 6.03 5.65 -11.24
C ILE A 586 6.55 5.13 -12.59
N SER A 587 7.70 5.64 -13.03
CA SER A 587 8.35 5.27 -14.29
C SER A 587 8.63 3.77 -14.36
N GLU A 588 9.19 3.16 -13.31
CA GLU A 588 9.45 1.71 -13.26
C GLU A 588 8.17 0.87 -13.46
N VAL A 589 7.05 1.27 -12.84
CA VAL A 589 5.79 0.55 -12.96
C VAL A 589 5.22 0.68 -14.37
N LEU A 590 5.21 1.88 -14.96
CA LEU A 590 4.72 2.10 -16.32
C LEU A 590 5.61 1.43 -17.38
N LYS A 591 6.93 1.54 -17.21
CA LYS A 591 7.93 1.01 -18.14
C LYS A 591 7.86 -0.50 -18.25
N SER A 592 7.47 -1.21 -17.20
CA SER A 592 7.32 -2.66 -17.24
C SER A 592 6.29 -3.18 -18.27
N SER A 593 5.32 -2.35 -18.70
CA SER A 593 4.42 -2.65 -19.82
C SER A 593 5.07 -2.39 -21.18
N TYR A 594 5.91 -1.37 -21.28
CA TYR A 594 6.70 -1.03 -22.47
C TYR A 594 7.81 -2.07 -22.74
N ASP A 595 8.51 -2.53 -21.71
CA ASP A 595 9.58 -3.52 -21.83
C ASP A 595 9.08 -4.89 -22.33
N GLY A 596 7.76 -5.13 -22.28
CA GLY A 596 7.10 -6.32 -22.82
C GLY A 596 6.65 -6.21 -24.28
N LEU A 597 6.98 -5.11 -24.97
CA LEU A 597 6.72 -4.89 -26.40
C LEU A 597 7.92 -5.34 -27.24
N ASP A 598 7.66 -5.73 -28.50
CA ASP A 598 8.74 -5.95 -29.47
C ASP A 598 9.38 -4.63 -29.94
N LEU A 599 10.50 -4.72 -30.67
CA LEU A 599 11.26 -3.54 -31.13
C LEU A 599 10.44 -2.60 -32.05
N VAL A 600 9.53 -3.13 -32.85
CA VAL A 600 8.70 -2.34 -33.76
C VAL A 600 7.61 -1.62 -32.97
N GLU A 601 6.93 -2.34 -32.09
CA GLU A 601 5.91 -1.83 -31.18
C GLU A 601 6.46 -0.74 -30.24
N GLN A 602 7.67 -0.94 -29.71
CA GLN A 602 8.39 0.06 -28.91
C GLN A 602 8.61 1.35 -29.72
N ASN A 603 9.05 1.24 -30.97
CA ASN A 603 9.26 2.40 -31.83
C ASN A 603 7.95 3.11 -32.21
N ILE A 604 6.86 2.36 -32.42
CA ILE A 604 5.52 2.93 -32.62
C ILE A 604 5.09 3.70 -31.37
N PHE A 605 5.28 3.15 -30.17
CA PHE A 605 4.99 3.83 -28.92
C PHE A 605 5.75 5.15 -28.78
N LEU A 606 7.06 5.15 -29.05
CA LEU A 606 7.91 6.35 -28.97
C LEU A 606 7.51 7.40 -30.02
N ASP A 607 7.16 6.99 -31.24
CA ASP A 607 6.64 7.89 -32.26
C ASP A 607 5.32 8.53 -31.83
N ILE A 608 4.42 7.76 -31.21
CA ILE A 608 3.16 8.31 -30.68
C ILE A 608 3.43 9.31 -29.55
N ALA A 609 4.27 8.94 -28.59
CA ALA A 609 4.62 9.80 -27.45
C ALA A 609 5.29 11.12 -27.89
N CYS A 610 6.18 11.08 -28.88
CA CYS A 610 6.88 12.27 -29.35
C CYS A 610 6.07 13.08 -30.36
N PHE A 611 5.31 12.43 -31.25
CA PHE A 611 4.76 13.06 -32.45
C PHE A 611 3.25 12.95 -32.63
N PHE A 612 2.58 11.88 -32.17
CA PHE A 612 1.19 11.58 -32.60
C PHE A 612 0.13 11.60 -31.50
N LYS A 613 0.46 11.99 -30.27
CA LYS A 613 -0.57 12.26 -29.25
C LYS A 613 -1.53 13.35 -29.72
N GLY A 614 -2.83 13.06 -29.67
CA GLY A 614 -3.94 13.92 -30.08
C GLY A 614 -4.18 13.96 -31.59
N GLU A 615 -3.40 13.25 -32.40
CA GLU A 615 -3.59 13.22 -33.85
C GLU A 615 -4.73 12.25 -34.25
N PRO A 616 -5.44 12.53 -35.35
CA PRO A 616 -6.43 11.61 -35.90
C PRO A 616 -5.82 10.22 -36.17
N MET A 617 -6.49 9.16 -35.72
CA MET A 617 -5.98 7.79 -35.77
C MET A 617 -5.59 7.38 -37.19
N GLU A 618 -6.43 7.69 -38.18
CA GLU A 618 -6.17 7.37 -39.59
C GLU A 618 -4.90 8.05 -40.12
N ARG A 619 -4.67 9.31 -39.76
CA ARG A 619 -3.47 10.05 -40.18
C ARG A 619 -2.22 9.46 -39.54
N ALA A 620 -2.27 9.19 -38.24
CA ALA A 620 -1.16 8.56 -37.54
C ALA A 620 -0.86 7.15 -38.06
N LYS A 621 -1.90 6.33 -38.34
CA LYS A 621 -1.77 5.01 -38.96
C LYS A 621 -1.09 5.09 -40.33
N LEU A 622 -1.49 6.03 -41.18
CA LEU A 622 -0.88 6.23 -42.49
C LEU A 622 0.62 6.51 -42.36
N ILE A 623 0.99 7.46 -41.49
CA ILE A 623 2.37 7.86 -41.25
C ILE A 623 3.19 6.69 -40.69
N LEU A 624 2.68 6.03 -39.66
CA LEU A 624 3.36 4.89 -39.04
C LEU A 624 3.52 3.72 -40.01
N SER A 625 2.51 3.44 -40.86
CA SER A 625 2.53 2.31 -41.81
C SER A 625 3.58 2.48 -42.91
N SER A 626 3.97 3.73 -43.17
CA SER A 626 5.14 4.00 -44.01
C SER A 626 6.44 3.59 -43.33
N CYS A 627 6.50 3.69 -42.01
CA CYS A 627 7.73 3.62 -41.23
C CYS A 627 7.98 2.21 -40.70
N TYR A 628 6.91 1.44 -40.49
CA TYR A 628 6.93 0.13 -39.88
C TYR A 628 5.97 -0.83 -40.58
N THR A 629 6.33 -2.11 -40.57
CA THR A 629 5.42 -3.19 -40.96
C THR A 629 4.56 -3.61 -39.77
N GLY A 630 3.28 -3.94 -40.00
CA GLY A 630 2.40 -4.48 -38.95
C GLY A 630 1.84 -3.44 -37.96
N VAL A 631 1.73 -2.17 -38.37
CA VAL A 631 1.26 -1.07 -37.51
C VAL A 631 -0.11 -1.30 -36.89
N GLU A 632 -1.05 -1.91 -37.64
CA GLU A 632 -2.37 -2.24 -37.09
C GLU A 632 -2.24 -3.20 -35.89
N CYS A 633 -1.36 -4.20 -36.00
CA CYS A 633 -1.07 -5.13 -34.91
C CYS A 633 -0.42 -4.39 -33.72
N GLY A 634 0.60 -3.55 -34.00
CA GLY A 634 1.29 -2.79 -32.96
C GLY A 634 0.37 -1.84 -32.21
N ILE A 635 -0.48 -1.08 -32.90
CA ILE A 635 -1.45 -0.17 -32.26
C ILE A 635 -2.45 -0.96 -31.40
N ASN A 636 -3.00 -2.06 -31.92
CA ASN A 636 -3.92 -2.90 -31.15
C ASN A 636 -3.25 -3.49 -29.90
N LYS A 637 -1.95 -3.84 -29.98
CA LYS A 637 -1.18 -4.30 -28.82
C LYS A 637 -0.97 -3.20 -27.79
N LEU A 638 -0.66 -1.97 -28.22
CA LEU A 638 -0.53 -0.81 -27.35
C LEU A 638 -1.85 -0.47 -26.64
N VAL A 639 -2.98 -0.53 -27.36
CA VAL A 639 -4.32 -0.38 -26.77
C VAL A 639 -4.59 -1.49 -25.76
N GLY A 640 -4.35 -2.75 -26.14
CA GLY A 640 -4.52 -3.91 -25.26
C GLY A 640 -3.71 -3.80 -23.96
N LYS A 641 -2.51 -3.20 -24.01
CA LYS A 641 -1.64 -2.96 -22.84
C LYS A 641 -1.92 -1.66 -22.07
N CYS A 642 -2.99 -0.92 -22.41
CA CYS A 642 -3.32 0.41 -21.86
C CYS A 642 -2.18 1.44 -22.01
N LEU A 643 -1.37 1.33 -23.05
CA LEU A 643 -0.29 2.29 -23.32
C LEU A 643 -0.77 3.48 -24.16
N ILE A 644 -1.86 3.29 -24.92
CA ILE A 644 -2.57 4.33 -25.66
C ILE A 644 -4.08 4.08 -25.54
N ASN A 645 -4.86 5.13 -25.70
CA ASN A 645 -6.31 5.07 -25.79
C ASN A 645 -6.79 5.61 -27.13
N VAL A 646 -7.94 5.14 -27.57
CA VAL A 646 -8.61 5.63 -28.77
C VAL A 646 -9.82 6.43 -28.31
N SER A 647 -9.73 7.76 -28.41
CA SER A 647 -10.78 8.66 -27.94
C SER A 647 -11.77 8.99 -29.06
N SER A 648 -13.04 8.64 -28.87
CA SER A 648 -14.11 9.05 -29.79
C SER A 648 -14.38 10.55 -29.59
N SER A 649 -14.12 11.36 -30.62
CA SER A 649 -14.10 12.83 -30.53
C SER A 649 -15.49 13.46 -30.36
N THR A 650 -16.13 13.39 -29.18
CA THR A 650 -17.34 14.21 -28.90
C THR A 650 -17.05 15.45 -28.05
N ASN A 651 -15.91 15.51 -27.34
CA ASN A 651 -15.67 16.53 -26.30
C ASN A 651 -14.32 17.27 -26.39
N PHE A 652 -13.57 17.18 -27.51
CA PHE A 652 -12.41 18.06 -27.68
C PHE A 652 -12.88 19.46 -28.07
N SER A 653 -12.40 20.46 -27.31
CA SER A 653 -12.55 21.87 -27.66
C SER A 653 -12.10 22.09 -29.11
N LEU A 654 -12.97 22.71 -29.91
CA LEU A 654 -12.82 23.09 -31.32
C LEU A 654 -11.57 23.93 -31.68
N ASP A 655 -10.64 24.12 -30.75
CA ASP A 655 -9.40 24.88 -30.92
C ASP A 655 -8.28 24.09 -31.62
N TYR A 656 -8.38 22.76 -31.69
CA TYR A 656 -7.34 21.90 -32.27
C TYR A 656 -7.56 21.52 -33.75
N PHE A 657 -8.73 21.78 -34.33
CA PHE A 657 -8.99 21.44 -35.74
C PHE A 657 -8.40 22.48 -36.69
N ASP A 658 -7.39 22.03 -37.41
CA ASP A 658 -6.73 22.66 -38.53
C ASP A 658 -7.72 23.02 -39.67
N TYR A 659 -7.52 24.17 -40.32
CA TYR A 659 -8.19 24.54 -41.59
C TYR A 659 -7.25 24.35 -42.80
N SER A 660 -5.99 23.98 -42.57
CA SER A 660 -4.98 23.74 -43.61
C SER A 660 -5.05 22.32 -44.20
N THR A 661 -5.77 21.41 -43.55
CA THR A 661 -6.18 20.13 -44.15
C THR A 661 -7.67 20.24 -44.46
N MET A 662 -8.00 20.63 -45.69
CA MET A 662 -9.36 20.52 -46.22
C MET A 662 -9.68 19.03 -46.40
N TRP A 663 -9.95 18.36 -45.29
CA TRP A 663 -10.67 17.10 -45.21
C TRP A 663 -12.13 17.45 -44.90
N PRO A 664 -13.09 17.16 -45.77
CA PRO A 664 -14.50 17.31 -45.42
C PRO A 664 -14.85 16.18 -44.44
N CYS A 665 -14.60 16.37 -43.14
CA CYS A 665 -14.90 15.36 -42.13
C CYS A 665 -15.78 15.93 -41.04
N LYS A 666 -17.05 16.06 -41.41
CA LYS A 666 -18.19 16.33 -40.54
C LYS A 666 -18.61 15.11 -39.70
N LEU A 667 -17.73 14.11 -39.55
CA LEU A 667 -17.98 12.85 -38.87
C LEU A 667 -16.87 12.58 -37.86
N LEU A 668 -17.30 12.33 -36.62
CA LEU A 668 -16.56 11.82 -35.46
C LEU A 668 -15.37 10.96 -35.89
N ARG A 669 -14.14 11.44 -35.68
CA ARG A 669 -12.92 10.65 -35.93
C ARG A 669 -12.26 10.31 -34.60
N ASP A 670 -11.93 9.04 -34.44
CA ASP A 670 -11.13 8.57 -33.33
C ASP A 670 -9.74 9.21 -33.36
N ALA A 671 -9.28 9.73 -32.21
CA ALA A 671 -7.94 10.29 -32.04
C ALA A 671 -7.08 9.42 -31.13
N ILE A 672 -5.79 9.32 -31.45
CA ILE A 672 -4.83 8.62 -30.58
C ILE A 672 -4.60 9.50 -29.36
N ASP A 673 -4.90 8.96 -28.18
CA ASP A 673 -4.64 9.60 -26.91
C ASP A 673 -3.63 8.78 -26.09
N MET A 674 -2.88 9.47 -25.23
CA MET A 674 -1.87 8.87 -24.38
C MET A 674 -1.82 9.64 -23.06
N HIS A 675 -1.88 8.90 -21.95
CA HIS A 675 -1.79 9.48 -20.62
C HIS A 675 -0.49 10.31 -20.49
N ASP A 676 -0.56 11.51 -19.88
CA ASP A 676 0.58 12.43 -19.75
C ASP A 676 1.84 11.75 -19.15
N MET A 677 1.69 10.90 -18.13
CA MET A 677 2.83 10.16 -17.55
C MET A 677 3.47 9.15 -18.52
N LEU A 678 2.69 8.53 -19.41
CA LEU A 678 3.21 7.63 -20.45
C LEU A 678 3.92 8.40 -21.56
N GLU A 679 3.38 9.56 -21.94
CA GLU A 679 4.03 10.47 -22.88
C GLU A 679 5.39 10.93 -22.36
N GLU A 680 5.45 11.38 -21.10
CA GLU A 680 6.70 11.82 -20.48
C GLU A 680 7.68 10.67 -20.26
N MET A 681 7.20 9.46 -19.94
CA MET A 681 8.03 8.26 -19.91
C MET A 681 8.63 7.96 -21.29
N GLY A 682 7.84 8.02 -22.37
CA GLY A 682 8.33 7.80 -23.73
C GLY A 682 9.38 8.83 -24.15
N LYS A 683 9.14 10.10 -23.87
CA LYS A 683 10.10 11.19 -24.09
C LYS A 683 11.39 11.00 -23.30
N ASP A 684 11.30 10.57 -22.05
CA ASP A 684 12.47 10.29 -21.21
C ASP A 684 13.30 9.12 -21.76
N ILE A 685 12.65 8.05 -22.24
CA ILE A 685 13.34 6.93 -22.90
C ILE A 685 14.19 7.44 -24.08
N VAL A 686 13.64 8.33 -24.91
CA VAL A 686 14.40 8.94 -26.02
C VAL A 686 15.54 9.82 -25.51
N CYS A 687 15.31 10.61 -24.47
CA CYS A 687 16.36 11.44 -23.85
C CYS A 687 17.50 10.59 -23.24
N GLN A 688 17.22 9.36 -22.82
CA GLN A 688 18.22 8.43 -22.26
C GLN A 688 19.09 7.76 -23.33
N GLU A 689 18.71 7.77 -24.61
CA GLU A 689 19.51 7.22 -25.71
C GLU A 689 20.89 7.90 -25.83
N SER A 690 20.97 9.19 -25.49
CA SER A 690 22.20 9.97 -25.57
C SER A 690 22.15 11.24 -24.72
N LYS A 691 23.26 11.53 -24.03
CA LYS A 691 23.48 12.83 -23.36
C LYS A 691 23.61 14.01 -24.33
N THR A 692 23.96 13.74 -25.58
CA THR A 692 24.11 14.75 -26.64
C THR A 692 22.80 14.87 -27.43
N LEU A 693 22.22 16.08 -27.45
CA LEU A 693 20.90 16.37 -28.04
C LEU A 693 20.77 15.97 -29.52
N GLY A 694 21.83 16.14 -30.32
CA GLY A 694 21.84 15.78 -31.75
C GLY A 694 21.94 14.28 -32.05
N LYS A 695 21.97 13.44 -31.02
CA LYS A 695 22.09 11.97 -31.13
C LYS A 695 20.85 11.22 -30.65
N CYS A 696 19.81 11.93 -30.23
CA CYS A 696 18.51 11.35 -29.90
C CYS A 696 17.76 10.98 -31.19
N SER A 697 17.05 9.86 -31.19
CA SER A 697 16.30 9.38 -32.37
C SER A 697 15.16 10.31 -32.77
N ARG A 698 14.54 11.01 -31.81
CA ARG A 698 13.37 11.89 -32.02
C ARG A 698 13.61 13.24 -31.38
N LEU A 699 13.21 14.30 -32.07
CA LEU A 699 13.32 15.67 -31.58
C LEU A 699 11.96 16.37 -31.59
N TRP A 700 11.51 16.84 -30.42
CA TRP A 700 10.24 17.59 -30.28
C TRP A 700 10.37 18.91 -29.52
N ASN A 701 11.44 19.09 -28.73
CA ASN A 701 11.64 20.30 -27.94
C ASN A 701 12.16 21.45 -28.84
N PRO A 702 11.47 22.61 -28.88
CA PRO A 702 11.86 23.73 -29.74
C PRO A 702 13.30 24.21 -29.55
N LYS A 703 13.79 24.29 -28.30
CA LYS A 703 15.16 24.72 -28.00
C LYS A 703 16.19 23.72 -28.52
N HIS A 704 15.90 22.42 -28.39
CA HIS A 704 16.80 21.37 -28.85
C HIS A 704 16.86 21.33 -30.38
N VAL A 705 15.72 21.47 -31.05
CA VAL A 705 15.65 21.54 -32.51
C VAL A 705 16.40 22.77 -33.03
N GLU A 706 16.21 23.93 -32.41
CA GLU A 706 16.95 25.16 -32.75
C GLU A 706 18.47 24.96 -32.65
N GLU A 707 18.95 24.37 -31.55
CA GLU A 707 20.40 24.13 -31.37
C GLU A 707 20.95 23.15 -32.41
N VAL A 708 20.22 22.06 -32.68
CA VAL A 708 20.64 21.03 -33.64
C VAL A 708 20.74 21.59 -35.05
N LEU A 709 19.74 22.38 -35.49
CA LEU A 709 19.68 22.94 -36.84
C LEU A 709 20.60 24.16 -37.02
N LYS A 710 20.75 25.01 -36.01
CA LYS A 710 21.59 26.22 -36.10
C LYS A 710 23.08 25.89 -36.14
N TYR A 711 23.51 24.85 -35.43
CA TYR A 711 24.93 24.47 -35.30
C TYR A 711 25.29 23.18 -36.03
N ASN A 712 24.43 22.67 -36.92
CA ASN A 712 24.65 21.43 -37.68
C ASN A 712 25.07 20.23 -36.80
N LYS A 713 24.46 20.10 -35.62
CA LYS A 713 24.79 19.01 -34.67
C LYS A 713 23.99 17.72 -34.95
N GLY A 714 23.22 17.69 -36.04
CA GLY A 714 22.44 16.53 -36.44
C GLY A 714 23.31 15.32 -36.73
N THR A 715 22.80 14.12 -36.41
CA THR A 715 23.49 12.86 -36.70
C THR A 715 22.56 11.90 -37.42
N ASP A 716 23.14 10.82 -37.95
CA ASP A 716 22.46 9.71 -38.60
C ASP A 716 21.46 8.98 -37.68
N ARG A 717 21.52 9.21 -36.37
CA ARG A 717 20.56 8.64 -35.41
C ARG A 717 19.18 9.29 -35.46
N ILE A 718 19.08 10.55 -35.90
CA ILE A 718 17.82 11.28 -35.90
C ILE A 718 16.92 10.72 -36.99
N GLN A 719 15.72 10.28 -36.59
CA GLN A 719 14.71 9.68 -37.46
C GLN A 719 13.47 10.55 -37.63
N GLY A 720 13.20 11.48 -36.70
CA GLY A 720 12.02 12.34 -36.79
C GLY A 720 12.17 13.65 -36.03
N ILE A 721 11.55 14.71 -36.57
CA ILE A 721 11.53 16.04 -35.96
C ILE A 721 10.10 16.60 -36.02
N LYS A 722 9.52 17.01 -34.89
CA LYS A 722 8.23 17.73 -34.83
C LYS A 722 8.35 18.96 -33.95
N VAL A 723 8.13 20.15 -34.49
CA VAL A 723 8.18 21.38 -33.69
C VAL A 723 7.15 22.40 -34.14
N ALA A 724 6.53 23.05 -33.16
CA ALA A 724 5.73 24.25 -33.39
C ALA A 724 6.66 25.44 -33.61
N LEU A 725 6.73 25.94 -34.85
CA LEU A 725 7.60 27.06 -35.24
C LEU A 725 7.28 28.34 -34.45
N SER A 726 6.04 28.53 -33.99
CA SER A 726 5.65 29.67 -33.16
C SER A 726 6.38 29.74 -31.81
N ARG A 727 6.95 28.63 -31.35
CA ARG A 727 7.68 28.53 -30.08
C ARG A 727 9.20 28.65 -30.25
N MET A 728 9.69 28.86 -31.47
CA MET A 728 11.12 29.08 -31.75
C MET A 728 11.45 30.57 -31.89
N GLY A 729 12.71 30.92 -31.61
CA GLY A 729 13.28 32.23 -31.92
C GLY A 729 13.49 32.44 -33.42
N ASN A 730 14.26 33.47 -33.79
CA ASN A 730 14.67 33.66 -35.18
C ASN A 730 15.62 32.53 -35.60
N LEU A 731 15.11 31.58 -36.39
CA LEU A 731 15.89 30.43 -36.85
C LEU A 731 16.51 30.76 -38.20
N LEU A 732 17.83 30.57 -38.28
CA LEU A 732 18.61 30.67 -39.51
C LEU A 732 18.99 29.27 -39.95
N PHE A 733 18.38 28.78 -41.03
CA PHE A 733 18.70 27.46 -41.56
C PHE A 733 20.05 27.49 -42.27
N GLN A 734 20.94 26.58 -41.86
CA GLN A 734 22.14 26.29 -42.62
C GLN A 734 21.78 25.39 -43.81
N PRO A 735 22.31 25.64 -45.03
CA PRO A 735 22.02 24.81 -46.21
C PRO A 735 22.32 23.31 -46.00
N SER A 736 23.33 22.99 -45.20
CA SER A 736 23.75 21.62 -44.83
C SER A 736 23.10 21.08 -43.55
N GLY A 737 22.08 21.75 -43.00
CA GLY A 737 21.53 21.47 -41.68
C GLY A 737 20.96 20.06 -41.48
N PHE A 738 20.53 19.40 -42.56
CA PHE A 738 20.02 18.03 -42.54
C PHE A 738 20.95 17.00 -43.18
N GLU A 739 22.08 17.43 -43.74
CA GLU A 739 22.95 16.56 -44.57
C GLU A 739 23.50 15.35 -43.80
N SER A 740 23.78 15.54 -42.50
CA SER A 740 24.24 14.46 -41.62
C SER A 740 23.11 13.57 -41.07
N MET A 741 21.83 13.92 -41.27
CA MET A 741 20.66 13.19 -40.75
C MET A 741 20.11 12.20 -41.78
N ILE A 742 20.96 11.29 -42.26
CA ILE A 742 20.65 10.43 -43.40
C ILE A 742 19.46 9.47 -43.17
N ASN A 743 19.11 9.15 -41.92
CA ASN A 743 17.99 8.26 -41.57
C ASN A 743 16.70 9.04 -41.17
N LEU A 744 16.64 10.34 -41.44
CA LEU A 744 15.48 11.18 -41.10
C LEU A 744 14.29 10.84 -42.00
N ARG A 745 13.21 10.34 -41.38
CA ARG A 745 11.99 9.87 -42.04
C ARG A 745 10.88 10.91 -42.03
N CYS A 746 10.79 11.73 -40.98
CA CYS A 746 9.68 12.65 -40.79
C CYS A 746 10.12 14.04 -40.32
N ILE A 747 9.60 15.09 -40.97
CA ILE A 747 9.73 16.49 -40.54
C ILE A 747 8.34 17.10 -40.42
N PHE A 748 8.04 17.68 -39.25
CA PHE A 748 6.79 18.37 -38.97
C PHE A 748 7.06 19.76 -38.38
N PHE A 749 7.13 20.76 -39.24
CA PHE A 749 7.27 22.16 -38.87
C PHE A 749 5.94 22.88 -39.12
N TYR A 750 5.25 23.22 -38.04
CA TYR A 750 3.88 23.72 -38.12
C TYR A 750 3.64 24.94 -37.22
N PHE A 751 2.56 25.67 -37.50
CA PHE A 751 2.09 26.77 -36.65
C PHE A 751 0.74 26.38 -36.02
N PRO A 752 0.55 26.57 -34.69
CA PRO A 752 -0.74 26.38 -34.05
C PRO A 752 -1.80 27.36 -34.58
N ARG A 753 -3.07 26.95 -34.63
CA ARG A 753 -4.19 27.72 -35.19
C ARG A 753 -4.38 29.12 -34.60
N SER A 754 -4.07 29.32 -33.33
CA SER A 754 -4.12 30.65 -32.69
C SER A 754 -3.20 31.68 -33.35
N TRP A 755 -2.17 31.21 -34.07
CA TRP A 755 -1.22 32.04 -34.79
C TRP A 755 -1.64 32.30 -36.24
N LEU A 756 -2.30 31.34 -36.90
CA LEU A 756 -2.74 31.45 -38.29
C LEU A 756 -3.84 32.51 -38.53
N ARG A 757 -4.51 33.02 -37.48
CA ARG A 757 -5.53 34.08 -37.56
C ARG A 757 -4.98 35.50 -37.44
N LYS A 758 -3.71 35.68 -37.03
CA LYS A 758 -3.09 37.00 -36.96
C LYS A 758 -2.45 37.29 -38.32
N GLU A 759 -3.14 38.09 -39.10
CA GLU A 759 -2.67 38.62 -40.36
C GLU A 759 -1.49 39.58 -40.12
N HIS A 760 -0.43 39.39 -40.93
CA HIS A 760 0.60 40.39 -41.26
C HIS A 760 1.53 40.89 -40.13
N GLU A 761 2.74 40.29 -40.07
CA GLU A 761 4.08 40.93 -39.93
C GLU A 761 5.12 40.06 -39.18
N ASP A 762 4.70 39.15 -38.30
CA ASP A 762 5.58 38.34 -37.44
C ASP A 762 6.19 37.08 -38.09
N TYR A 763 5.83 36.76 -39.35
CA TYR A 763 6.32 35.56 -40.05
C TYR A 763 7.77 35.70 -40.56
N LYS A 764 8.40 36.86 -40.35
CA LYS A 764 9.80 37.18 -40.70
C LYS A 764 10.86 36.44 -39.84
N LYS A 765 10.48 35.45 -39.03
CA LYS A 765 11.40 34.75 -38.10
C LYS A 765 12.23 33.63 -38.74
N LEU A 766 11.95 33.25 -39.98
CA LEU A 766 12.73 32.26 -40.72
C LEU A 766 13.62 33.00 -41.72
N HIS A 767 14.89 33.18 -41.36
CA HIS A 767 15.88 33.78 -42.25
C HIS A 767 16.64 32.67 -42.98
N THR A 768 17.00 32.91 -44.24
CA THR A 768 17.87 32.03 -45.03
C THR A 768 19.16 32.78 -45.37
N TYR A 769 20.25 32.03 -45.57
CA TYR A 769 21.43 32.58 -46.25
C TYR A 769 21.11 32.84 -47.72
N GLN A 770 21.90 33.68 -48.38
CA GLN A 770 21.69 34.21 -49.74
C GLN A 770 21.56 33.16 -50.86
N ASP A 771 21.67 31.85 -50.57
CA ASP A 771 21.51 30.75 -51.52
C ASP A 771 20.22 29.95 -51.26
N ASP A 772 19.37 29.89 -52.29
CA ASP A 772 17.93 29.60 -52.27
C ASP A 772 17.52 28.12 -51.96
N ILE A 773 18.40 27.25 -51.42
CA ILE A 773 18.15 25.80 -51.36
C ILE A 773 18.67 25.15 -50.06
N ILE A 774 17.88 24.23 -49.48
CA ILE A 774 18.28 23.38 -48.36
C ILE A 774 18.44 21.91 -48.79
N SER A 775 19.53 21.26 -48.35
CA SER A 775 19.72 19.82 -48.58
C SER A 775 18.77 19.02 -47.70
N LEU A 776 17.98 18.13 -48.30
CA LEU A 776 17.04 17.24 -47.61
C LEU A 776 17.49 15.78 -47.75
N PRO A 777 17.30 14.93 -46.73
CA PRO A 777 17.74 13.54 -46.75
C PRO A 777 16.79 12.67 -47.57
N ASN A 778 17.33 11.71 -48.32
CA ASN A 778 16.59 10.86 -49.27
C ASN A 778 15.68 9.79 -48.62
N GLU A 779 15.84 9.54 -47.31
CA GLU A 779 14.99 8.61 -46.55
C GLU A 779 13.69 9.26 -46.04
N LEU A 780 13.46 10.53 -46.39
CA LEU A 780 12.29 11.29 -45.95
C LEU A 780 11.01 10.74 -46.56
N ARG A 781 10.04 10.41 -45.69
CA ARG A 781 8.70 9.89 -46.00
C ARG A 781 7.62 10.94 -45.82
N TYR A 782 7.78 11.81 -44.82
CA TYR A 782 6.82 12.88 -44.51
C TYR A 782 7.52 14.22 -44.36
N LEU A 783 7.06 15.20 -45.14
CA LEU A 783 7.52 16.58 -45.04
C LEU A 783 6.33 17.51 -44.86
N VAL A 784 6.11 17.96 -43.63
CA VAL A 784 5.16 19.04 -43.31
C VAL A 784 5.96 20.26 -42.91
N TRP A 785 5.83 21.35 -43.67
CA TRP A 785 6.56 22.59 -43.40
C TRP A 785 5.74 23.82 -43.77
N HIS A 786 5.10 24.41 -42.77
CA HIS A 786 4.32 25.63 -42.92
C HIS A 786 5.24 26.83 -43.17
N TYR A 787 4.85 27.71 -44.10
CA TYR A 787 5.66 28.87 -44.51
C TYR A 787 7.07 28.49 -44.95
N TYR A 788 7.17 27.44 -45.76
CA TYR A 788 8.43 27.00 -46.34
C TYR A 788 9.18 28.18 -47.00
N PRO A 789 10.40 28.53 -46.54
CA PRO A 789 11.02 29.80 -46.90
C PRO A 789 11.76 29.79 -48.24
N PHE A 790 12.07 28.60 -48.78
CA PHE A 790 12.88 28.45 -49.99
C PHE A 790 12.04 28.47 -51.27
N LYS A 791 12.67 28.85 -52.39
CA LYS A 791 12.00 28.97 -53.69
C LYS A 791 11.73 27.62 -54.36
N SER A 792 12.51 26.60 -54.02
CA SER A 792 12.34 25.23 -54.52
C SER A 792 12.98 24.20 -53.59
N LEU A 793 12.58 22.93 -53.72
CA LEU A 793 13.30 21.82 -53.11
C LEU A 793 14.64 21.58 -53.84
N SER A 794 15.62 21.06 -53.11
CA SER A 794 16.97 20.83 -53.66
C SER A 794 16.95 19.86 -54.83
N SER A 795 17.70 20.19 -55.88
CA SER A 795 17.90 19.29 -57.03
C SER A 795 18.64 17.99 -56.66
N SER A 796 19.33 17.98 -55.53
CA SER A 796 20.03 16.79 -55.00
C SER A 796 19.11 15.86 -54.19
N PHE A 797 17.93 16.32 -53.78
CA PHE A 797 16.99 15.52 -53.00
C PHE A 797 16.27 14.53 -53.90
N ASN A 798 16.28 13.26 -53.52
CA ASN A 798 15.56 12.19 -54.21
C ASN A 798 14.24 11.88 -53.47
N PRO A 799 13.07 12.29 -53.98
CA PRO A 799 11.78 12.10 -53.33
C PRO A 799 11.20 10.68 -53.47
N LYS A 800 11.99 9.67 -53.86
CA LYS A 800 11.52 8.30 -54.10
C LYS A 800 10.72 7.71 -52.93
N ASN A 801 11.17 7.95 -51.69
CA ASN A 801 10.55 7.41 -50.49
C ASN A 801 9.44 8.32 -49.92
N LEU A 802 9.20 9.49 -50.53
CA LEU A 802 8.27 10.50 -50.03
C LEU A 802 6.83 10.04 -50.25
N ILE A 803 6.02 10.10 -49.19
CA ILE A 803 4.61 9.72 -49.20
C ILE A 803 3.70 10.94 -49.13
N THR A 804 4.01 11.89 -48.25
CA THR A 804 3.23 13.11 -48.07
C THR A 804 4.14 14.33 -48.06
N LEU A 805 3.76 15.32 -48.87
CA LEU A 805 4.41 16.61 -48.98
C LEU A 805 3.40 17.73 -48.69
N GLU A 806 3.48 18.36 -47.53
CA GLU A 806 2.63 19.48 -47.12
C GLU A 806 3.48 20.73 -46.90
N LEU A 807 3.39 21.69 -47.82
CA LEU A 807 4.12 22.96 -47.78
C LEU A 807 3.18 24.16 -47.82
N PRO A 808 2.18 24.25 -46.92
CA PRO A 808 1.17 25.31 -46.99
C PRO A 808 1.80 26.68 -46.69
N TYR A 809 1.28 27.71 -47.37
CA TYR A 809 1.73 29.10 -47.26
C TYR A 809 3.21 29.31 -47.63
N GLY A 810 3.82 28.39 -48.38
CA GLY A 810 5.21 28.46 -48.79
C GLY A 810 5.51 29.60 -49.77
N ASN A 811 6.76 30.03 -49.80
CA ASN A 811 7.29 31.06 -50.70
C ASN A 811 7.85 30.47 -52.01
N MET A 812 7.47 29.25 -52.35
CA MET A 812 8.04 28.51 -53.48
C MET A 812 7.63 29.10 -54.81
N GLU A 813 8.56 29.12 -55.77
CA GLU A 813 8.31 29.45 -57.17
C GLU A 813 8.20 28.18 -58.03
N GLN A 814 8.95 27.13 -57.69
CA GLN A 814 8.93 25.84 -58.36
C GLN A 814 9.11 24.71 -57.33
N LEU A 815 8.41 23.59 -57.47
CA LEU A 815 8.50 22.49 -56.50
C LEU A 815 9.87 21.78 -56.53
N TRP A 816 10.22 21.12 -57.64
CA TRP A 816 11.55 20.52 -57.91
C TRP A 816 11.80 20.39 -59.43
N ASN A 817 12.99 19.92 -59.83
CA ASN A 817 13.40 19.76 -61.22
C ASN A 817 12.80 18.48 -61.86
N GLU A 818 12.65 18.46 -63.19
CA GLU A 818 12.04 17.35 -63.96
C GLU A 818 12.87 16.04 -64.00
N VAL A 819 13.94 15.94 -63.20
CA VAL A 819 14.85 14.78 -63.17
C VAL A 819 14.24 13.59 -62.41
N HIS A 820 13.26 13.83 -61.55
CA HIS A 820 12.69 12.81 -60.67
C HIS A 820 11.49 12.11 -61.33
N GLN A 821 11.66 10.85 -61.73
CA GLN A 821 10.63 10.04 -62.39
C GLN A 821 10.05 8.92 -61.52
N ASP A 822 10.69 8.60 -60.39
CA ASP A 822 10.26 7.53 -59.48
C ASP A 822 9.58 8.13 -58.25
N LEU A 823 8.27 8.39 -58.37
CA LEU A 823 7.42 8.97 -57.32
C LEU A 823 6.35 7.97 -56.85
N VAL A 824 6.60 6.68 -57.01
CA VAL A 824 5.57 5.62 -56.84
C VAL A 824 5.00 5.62 -55.42
N HIS A 825 5.74 6.05 -54.40
CA HIS A 825 5.26 6.08 -53.01
C HIS A 825 4.47 7.33 -52.64
N LEU A 826 4.49 8.37 -53.48
CA LEU A 826 3.84 9.65 -53.21
C LEU A 826 2.32 9.53 -53.29
N ARG A 827 1.63 9.89 -52.20
CA ARG A 827 0.18 9.83 -52.05
C ARG A 827 -0.45 11.21 -51.94
N GLU A 828 0.22 12.16 -51.30
CA GLU A 828 -0.37 13.46 -51.02
C GLU A 828 0.61 14.60 -51.29
N ILE A 829 0.13 15.60 -52.01
CA ILE A 829 0.80 16.90 -52.17
C ILE A 829 -0.19 17.99 -51.74
N ASN A 830 0.23 18.86 -50.83
CA ASN A 830 -0.53 20.02 -50.39
C ASN A 830 0.36 21.26 -50.50
N LEU A 831 0.01 22.15 -51.43
CA LEU A 831 0.69 23.42 -51.69
C LEU A 831 -0.25 24.60 -51.39
N PHE A 832 -1.21 24.40 -50.48
CA PHE A 832 -2.26 25.35 -50.19
C PHE A 832 -1.70 26.77 -49.93
N SER A 833 -2.26 27.75 -50.62
CA SER A 833 -1.90 29.17 -50.47
C SER A 833 -0.42 29.51 -50.76
N CYS A 834 0.29 28.73 -51.58
CA CYS A 834 1.60 29.09 -52.13
C CYS A 834 1.46 30.14 -53.25
N LYS A 835 1.38 31.41 -52.89
CA LYS A 835 1.06 32.52 -53.83
C LYS A 835 2.09 32.75 -54.94
N ASN A 836 3.33 32.32 -54.74
CA ASN A 836 4.44 32.55 -55.68
C ASN A 836 4.70 31.35 -56.60
N LEU A 837 3.95 30.26 -56.47
CA LEU A 837 4.18 29.03 -57.22
C LEU A 837 3.83 29.23 -58.70
N LYS A 838 4.84 29.07 -59.57
CA LYS A 838 4.73 29.24 -61.04
C LYS A 838 4.73 27.91 -61.78
N LYS A 839 5.43 26.89 -61.26
CA LYS A 839 5.61 25.60 -61.95
C LYS A 839 5.58 24.43 -60.97
N ILE A 840 4.82 23.39 -61.35
CA ILE A 840 4.89 22.06 -60.75
C ILE A 840 5.50 21.10 -61.80
N PRO A 841 6.45 20.23 -61.41
CA PRO A 841 7.07 19.25 -62.29
C PRO A 841 6.08 18.17 -62.75
N ASN A 842 6.47 17.37 -63.75
CA ASN A 842 5.64 16.29 -64.27
C ASN A 842 5.41 15.20 -63.20
N LEU A 843 4.15 14.85 -62.93
CA LEU A 843 3.74 13.87 -61.93
C LEU A 843 3.38 12.49 -62.51
N LEU A 844 3.71 12.20 -63.79
CA LEU A 844 3.43 10.89 -64.40
C LEU A 844 4.01 9.69 -63.61
N GLY A 845 5.10 9.90 -62.88
CA GLY A 845 5.72 8.88 -62.02
C GLY A 845 5.01 8.65 -60.67
N ALA A 846 4.06 9.52 -60.29
CA ALA A 846 3.34 9.46 -59.02
C ALA A 846 2.06 8.62 -59.13
N LEU A 847 2.22 7.33 -59.45
CA LEU A 847 1.12 6.42 -59.76
C LEU A 847 0.11 6.22 -58.62
N ASN A 848 0.55 6.41 -57.37
CA ASN A 848 -0.28 6.25 -56.18
C ASN A 848 -0.73 7.58 -55.57
N LEU A 849 -0.67 8.69 -56.34
CA LEU A 849 -1.10 10.00 -55.86
C LEU A 849 -2.63 10.00 -55.65
N GLU A 850 -3.05 10.14 -54.40
CA GLU A 850 -4.44 10.16 -53.96
C GLU A 850 -4.98 11.59 -53.85
N LYS A 851 -4.12 12.56 -53.46
CA LYS A 851 -4.52 13.96 -53.24
C LYS A 851 -3.50 14.98 -53.73
N LEU A 852 -3.98 16.03 -54.40
CA LEU A 852 -3.23 17.22 -54.79
C LEU A 852 -4.08 18.46 -54.45
N ASP A 853 -3.67 19.22 -53.43
CA ASP A 853 -4.32 20.44 -52.94
C ASP A 853 -3.53 21.72 -53.25
#